data_AF-A0A654FYU3-F1
#
_entry.id   AF-A0A654FYU3-F1
#
_cell.length_a   1.000
_cell.length_b   1.000
_cell.length_c   1.000
_cell.angle_alpha   90.00
_cell.angle_beta   90.00
_cell.angle_gamma   90.00
#
_symmetry.space_group_name_H-M   'P 1'
#
loop_
_entity.id
_entity.type
_entity.pdbx_description
1 polymer ?
#
loop_
_entity_poly.entity_id
_entity_poly.type
_entity_poly.pdbx_seq_one_letter_code
_entity_poly.pdbx_strand_id
1 'polypeptide(L)'
;MVRSKAPAKKQQKKGIDFKKIKRKLGRKLPPPKNATNTEIKSKAIILPEQSVAAEKSGLATSKKGLTLKELLPQTSHHNAKVRKDALYGIKDLFKNHPEELQSHKYAIIQKLRERISDDDKLVRDVFYQLFDIDIFPLCKEDNQGLMVSLLMPYIFSAMAHSAIDVRLMAFKFFHLVVEFYPPTFSLDAEKILENYKDIIQKNHFYVEDKSKLKVALSGLSHCLSVLPCDESDTKSQKKGPSQNETLLTYEQDATKDCVRYAHVYQRLKEVVAVLINCFQDFIPLIHAPRGFDAHSFDCIQHILRSIGYAIKFSIRRHKQRQTAWRPASEEVTLMILDQDIASMLLKKLLGSFPLDPENNLYGKGDDKYFKLNSVLTEIFLEVSEWSHLPTDLSNRYLEFIENTLLGKITRSIRLRKDIHEKTLLALLPFLPKLILRVDRDWRDNLLEAFTITFSDCKPESKLKLACISTVRDMIIPNGDILYPNASDPTVHYYQVAWVNKLPSLLNQLGNEHPVSTQVVLQLLLDLGRVGCLNASPTCEDDIRNFFSLCQGEGDVPGGPFASLPREAQELALCFLYYFTTDKFSSPMMKAIVSCCLYPQLEPAVLYRIVEILHTAYRAGYIQITDHFSFLITLIARFKVVPEKLQSSIECNERETYCGTFKEVTKLVCSCLSEMGDSSLVLQIVEKVLLEQIVLKPALDNGCAILRMICVLDSTPTTLSERSVTTLSEFLPGYMINIVNCIPEDKENSYLYIQTCLYYLVPCYFLFNRSSKLTEQVLIRMRSMISENTKALESVQDRERGRNSLNMIQCIISVILLMHNDVKVRKIISSFKPEIDLILQNVITLQSSRSTSLTVEGKHMMKIAGERLRIASKSLLA
;
A
#
# COMPACT_ATOMS: atom_id res chain seq x y z
N MET A 1 34.36 -18.62 -87.66
CA MET A 1 35.11 -19.51 -88.60
C MET A 1 36.27 -20.16 -87.86
N VAL A 2 36.78 -21.37 -88.10
CA VAL A 2 36.41 -22.56 -88.89
C VAL A 2 37.33 -23.71 -88.38
N ARG A 3 36.73 -24.91 -88.27
CA ARG A 3 37.24 -26.30 -88.41
C ARG A 3 38.39 -26.89 -87.58
N SER A 4 38.02 -28.07 -87.05
CA SER A 4 38.78 -29.26 -86.68
C SER A 4 39.63 -29.89 -87.81
N LYS A 5 40.71 -30.57 -87.41
CA LYS A 5 41.32 -31.74 -88.09
C LYS A 5 42.00 -32.65 -87.06
N ALA A 6 41.59 -33.92 -87.02
CA ALA A 6 42.32 -35.01 -86.35
C ALA A 6 43.18 -35.77 -87.37
N PRO A 7 44.30 -36.41 -86.97
CA PRO A 7 44.90 -37.46 -87.77
C PRO A 7 45.11 -38.81 -87.04
N ALA A 8 44.63 -39.85 -87.73
CA ALA A 8 45.20 -41.17 -88.02
C ALA A 8 45.88 -42.04 -86.94
N LYS A 9 45.27 -43.21 -86.68
CA LYS A 9 45.88 -44.40 -86.04
C LYS A 9 46.78 -45.17 -87.03
N LYS A 10 48.02 -45.46 -86.64
CA LYS A 10 48.91 -46.45 -87.29
C LYS A 10 48.64 -47.86 -86.74
N GLN A 11 48.48 -48.83 -87.62
CA GLN A 11 48.38 -50.26 -87.32
C GLN A 11 49.73 -50.84 -86.84
N GLN A 12 49.72 -51.68 -85.80
CA GLN A 12 50.88 -52.44 -85.32
C GLN A 12 50.78 -53.93 -85.70
N LYS A 13 51.93 -54.48 -86.10
CA LYS A 13 52.17 -55.85 -86.60
C LYS A 13 52.05 -56.92 -85.49
N LYS A 14 51.57 -58.12 -85.86
CA LYS A 14 51.51 -59.34 -85.02
C LYS A 14 52.90 -59.85 -84.61
N GLY A 15 53.03 -60.25 -83.34
CA GLY A 15 53.68 -61.51 -82.91
C GLY A 15 55.14 -61.50 -82.42
N ILE A 16 55.38 -61.19 -81.13
CA ILE A 16 56.40 -61.87 -80.30
C ILE A 16 55.80 -62.00 -78.89
N ASP A 17 55.36 -63.21 -78.51
CA ASP A 17 54.50 -63.42 -77.34
C ASP A 17 55.24 -63.38 -75.99
N PHE A 18 56.57 -63.54 -75.97
CA PHE A 18 57.35 -63.43 -74.73
C PHE A 18 58.56 -62.52 -74.90
N LYS A 19 58.42 -61.25 -74.50
CA LYS A 19 59.56 -60.36 -74.23
C LYS A 19 60.04 -60.54 -72.78
N LYS A 20 61.28 -61.00 -72.60
CA LYS A 20 62.02 -60.93 -71.33
C LYS A 20 62.58 -59.52 -71.18
N ILE A 21 62.25 -58.84 -70.08
CA ILE A 21 62.78 -57.51 -69.76
C ILE A 21 64.26 -57.68 -69.37
N LYS A 22 65.18 -56.90 -69.95
CA LYS A 22 66.62 -56.96 -69.62
C LYS A 22 66.83 -56.67 -68.13
N ARG A 23 67.63 -57.52 -67.45
CA ARG A 23 68.01 -57.36 -66.04
C ARG A 23 68.72 -56.01 -65.85
N LYS A 24 68.17 -55.13 -65.02
CA LYS A 24 68.87 -53.95 -64.49
C LYS A 24 69.38 -54.29 -63.09
N LEU A 25 70.70 -54.27 -62.92
CA LEU A 25 71.36 -54.53 -61.64
C LEU A 25 70.90 -53.50 -60.58
N GLY A 26 70.58 -53.95 -59.36
CA GLY A 26 70.19 -53.09 -58.23
C GLY A 26 68.69 -52.89 -57.97
N ARG A 27 67.76 -53.42 -58.80
CA ARG A 27 66.31 -53.39 -58.51
C ARG A 27 65.79 -54.80 -58.19
N LYS A 28 64.88 -54.91 -57.20
CA LYS A 28 64.20 -56.17 -56.86
C LYS A 28 63.55 -56.77 -58.12
N LEU A 29 63.75 -58.07 -58.33
CA LEU A 29 63.18 -58.75 -59.49
C LEU A 29 61.65 -58.58 -59.46
N PRO A 30 61.01 -58.21 -60.60
CA PRO A 30 59.56 -58.23 -60.68
C PRO A 30 59.05 -59.66 -60.45
N PRO A 31 57.87 -59.83 -59.83
CA PRO A 31 57.25 -61.13 -59.66
C PRO A 31 57.18 -61.87 -61.00
N PRO A 32 57.29 -63.21 -61.00
CA PRO A 32 57.20 -63.98 -62.24
C PRO A 32 55.85 -63.71 -62.92
N LYS A 33 55.79 -63.77 -64.25
CA LYS A 33 54.61 -63.34 -65.04
C LYS A 33 53.31 -64.12 -64.71
N ASN A 34 53.42 -65.24 -64.01
CA ASN A 34 52.30 -66.06 -63.53
C ASN A 34 51.86 -65.71 -62.10
N ALA A 35 52.43 -64.68 -61.47
CA ALA A 35 52.05 -64.26 -60.12
C ALA A 35 50.77 -63.42 -60.16
N THR A 36 49.70 -63.95 -59.57
CA THR A 36 48.43 -63.23 -59.39
C THR A 36 48.59 -62.19 -58.29
N ASN A 37 48.31 -60.92 -58.60
CA ASN A 37 48.30 -59.87 -57.58
C ASN A 37 46.98 -59.92 -56.78
N THR A 38 47.08 -60.18 -55.48
CA THR A 38 45.93 -60.31 -54.57
C THR A 38 45.56 -59.01 -53.84
N GLU A 39 46.20 -57.88 -54.16
CA GLU A 39 45.83 -56.58 -53.59
C GLU A 39 44.54 -56.03 -54.20
N ILE A 40 43.42 -56.27 -53.53
CA ILE A 40 42.12 -55.69 -53.87
C ILE A 40 41.88 -54.48 -52.95
N LYS A 41 41.58 -53.31 -53.53
CA LYS A 41 41.19 -52.11 -52.79
C LYS A 41 39.72 -51.81 -53.06
N SER A 42 38.87 -51.96 -52.04
CA SER A 42 37.47 -51.57 -52.07
C SER A 42 37.23 -50.32 -51.21
N LYS A 43 36.43 -49.37 -51.71
CA LYS A 43 35.91 -48.23 -50.93
C LYS A 43 34.40 -48.36 -50.79
N ALA A 44 33.88 -48.12 -49.59
CA ALA A 44 32.45 -48.10 -49.34
C ALA A 44 31.79 -46.88 -50.00
N ILE A 45 30.60 -47.09 -50.58
CA ILE A 45 29.75 -46.00 -51.08
C ILE A 45 28.94 -45.48 -49.88
N ILE A 46 29.14 -44.21 -49.50
CA ILE A 46 28.36 -43.55 -48.45
C ILE A 46 27.22 -42.79 -49.13
N LEU A 47 25.99 -43.28 -48.96
CA LEU A 47 24.78 -42.60 -49.41
C LEU A 47 24.36 -41.57 -48.34
N PRO A 48 23.95 -40.35 -48.72
CA PRO A 48 23.42 -39.38 -47.76
C PRO A 48 22.09 -39.88 -47.21
N GLU A 49 21.94 -39.83 -45.88
CA GLU A 49 20.72 -40.23 -45.19
C GLU A 49 19.55 -39.31 -45.58
N GLN A 50 18.41 -39.91 -45.93
CA GLN A 50 17.15 -39.21 -46.17
C GLN A 50 16.33 -39.24 -44.87
N SER A 51 15.81 -38.08 -44.41
CA SER A 51 15.08 -37.90 -43.14
C SER A 51 13.91 -38.86 -42.87
N VAL A 52 13.45 -39.61 -43.88
CA VAL A 52 12.39 -40.62 -43.76
C VAL A 52 12.89 -41.90 -43.05
N ALA A 53 14.20 -42.16 -43.07
CA ALA A 53 14.81 -43.35 -42.48
C ALA A 53 15.36 -43.14 -41.05
N ALA A 54 15.32 -41.91 -40.52
CA ALA A 54 15.79 -41.61 -39.17
C ALA A 54 14.73 -41.97 -38.12
N GLU A 55 15.10 -42.73 -37.09
CA GLU A 55 14.21 -43.07 -35.98
C GLU A 55 13.98 -41.82 -35.11
N LYS A 56 12.75 -41.26 -35.18
CA LYS A 56 12.37 -40.01 -34.50
C LYS A 56 11.67 -40.24 -33.15
N SER A 57 11.66 -41.46 -32.64
CA SER A 57 11.03 -41.78 -31.36
C SER A 57 11.74 -41.08 -30.20
N GLY A 58 11.02 -40.20 -29.50
CA GLY A 58 11.54 -39.43 -28.35
C GLY A 58 12.13 -38.06 -28.69
N LEU A 59 12.13 -37.64 -29.95
CA LEU A 59 12.54 -36.28 -30.36
C LEU A 59 11.31 -35.36 -30.48
N ALA A 60 11.47 -34.09 -30.09
CA ALA A 60 10.43 -33.09 -30.26
C ALA A 60 10.20 -32.79 -31.76
N THR A 61 8.96 -32.94 -32.23
CA THR A 61 8.58 -32.73 -33.63
C THR A 61 7.37 -31.81 -33.78
N SER A 62 7.34 -31.05 -34.86
CA SER A 62 6.16 -30.30 -35.30
C SER A 62 5.06 -31.26 -35.81
N LYS A 63 3.84 -30.76 -36.04
CA LYS A 63 2.72 -31.49 -36.68
C LYS A 63 3.07 -32.17 -38.01
N LYS A 64 4.09 -31.69 -38.72
CA LYS A 64 4.59 -32.28 -39.97
C LYS A 64 5.71 -33.31 -39.75
N GLY A 65 6.00 -33.71 -38.51
CA GLY A 65 7.05 -34.67 -38.17
C GLY A 65 8.48 -34.15 -38.34
N LEU A 66 8.65 -32.83 -38.40
CA LEU A 66 9.96 -32.19 -38.56
C LEU A 66 10.51 -31.73 -37.21
N THR A 67 11.80 -32.03 -36.97
CA THR A 67 12.55 -31.60 -35.80
C THR A 67 13.06 -30.15 -35.92
N LEU A 68 13.47 -29.52 -34.82
CA LEU A 68 14.06 -28.18 -34.85
C LEU A 68 15.28 -28.08 -35.79
N LYS A 69 16.15 -29.10 -35.79
CA LYS A 69 17.34 -29.18 -36.65
C LYS A 69 17.00 -29.24 -38.15
N GLU A 70 15.86 -29.83 -38.51
CA GLU A 70 15.37 -29.89 -39.89
C GLU A 70 14.66 -28.59 -40.30
N LEU A 71 13.97 -27.92 -39.36
CA LEU A 71 13.21 -26.70 -39.60
C LEU A 71 14.10 -25.46 -39.73
N LEU A 72 15.14 -25.32 -38.90
CA LEU A 72 16.01 -24.12 -38.92
C LEU A 72 16.66 -23.87 -40.29
N PRO A 73 17.23 -24.86 -41.00
CA PRO A 73 17.76 -24.66 -42.35
C PRO A 73 16.70 -24.24 -43.38
N GLN A 74 15.47 -24.75 -43.25
CA GLN A 74 14.38 -24.41 -44.18
C GLN A 74 13.96 -22.94 -44.10
N THR A 75 14.23 -22.27 -42.97
CA THR A 75 14.00 -20.82 -42.83
C THR A 75 14.90 -19.99 -43.77
N SER A 76 16.01 -20.54 -44.26
CA SER A 76 16.93 -19.87 -45.19
C SER A 76 16.73 -20.27 -46.66
N HIS A 77 15.67 -21.02 -46.96
CA HIS A 77 15.40 -21.52 -48.31
C HIS A 77 15.05 -20.37 -49.29
N HIS A 78 15.42 -20.49 -50.56
CA HIS A 78 15.16 -19.46 -51.58
C HIS A 78 13.66 -19.19 -51.80
N ASN A 79 12.81 -20.21 -51.65
CA ASN A 79 11.35 -20.09 -51.79
C ASN A 79 10.68 -19.56 -50.50
N ALA A 80 9.97 -18.43 -50.59
CA ALA A 80 9.27 -17.78 -49.49
C ALA A 80 8.19 -18.66 -48.83
N LYS A 81 7.48 -19.49 -49.61
CA LYS A 81 6.47 -20.42 -49.07
C LYS A 81 7.10 -21.45 -48.13
N VAL A 82 8.27 -21.96 -48.50
CA VAL A 82 9.02 -22.92 -47.68
C VAL A 82 9.53 -22.26 -46.40
N ARG A 83 10.05 -21.03 -46.49
CA ARG A 83 10.47 -20.25 -45.31
C ARG A 83 9.31 -20.01 -44.35
N LYS A 84 8.15 -19.59 -44.88
CA LYS A 84 6.94 -19.34 -44.09
C LYS A 84 6.45 -20.61 -43.40
N ASP A 85 6.36 -21.72 -44.13
CA ASP A 85 5.93 -23.01 -43.58
C ASP A 85 6.90 -23.53 -42.51
N ALA A 86 8.20 -23.27 -42.67
CA ALA A 86 9.20 -23.58 -41.65
C ALA A 86 8.98 -22.76 -40.36
N LEU A 87 8.69 -21.46 -40.46
CA LEU A 87 8.38 -20.61 -39.31
C LEU A 87 7.11 -21.06 -38.58
N TYR A 88 6.06 -21.46 -39.31
CA TYR A 88 4.87 -22.07 -38.70
C TYR A 88 5.17 -23.42 -38.04
N GLY A 89 6.06 -24.23 -38.64
CA GLY A 89 6.53 -25.48 -38.06
C GLY A 89 7.28 -25.26 -36.73
N ILE A 90 8.11 -24.21 -36.66
CA ILE A 90 8.82 -23.80 -35.44
C ILE A 90 7.83 -23.32 -34.37
N LYS A 91 6.85 -22.49 -34.75
CA LYS A 91 5.77 -22.03 -33.86
C LYS A 91 5.02 -23.20 -33.23
N ASP A 92 4.62 -24.17 -34.06
CA ASP A 92 3.90 -25.35 -33.60
C ASP A 92 4.77 -26.24 -32.69
N LEU A 93 6.06 -26.35 -32.99
CA LEU A 93 7.01 -27.06 -32.15
C LEU A 93 7.11 -26.46 -30.75
N PHE A 94 7.26 -25.13 -30.61
CA PHE A 94 7.36 -24.48 -29.30
C PHE A 94 6.07 -24.58 -28.49
N LYS A 95 4.91 -24.62 -29.15
CA LYS A 95 3.62 -24.82 -28.49
C LYS A 95 3.49 -26.21 -27.87
N ASN A 96 4.01 -27.24 -28.54
CA ASN A 96 3.90 -28.62 -28.07
C ASN A 96 5.09 -29.04 -27.17
N HIS A 97 6.26 -28.41 -27.36
CA HIS A 97 7.51 -28.73 -26.66
C HIS A 97 8.27 -27.43 -26.29
N PRO A 98 7.84 -26.68 -25.26
CA PRO A 98 8.48 -25.41 -24.88
C PRO A 98 9.92 -25.58 -24.35
N GLU A 99 10.29 -26.77 -23.87
CA GLU A 99 11.63 -27.11 -23.38
C GLU A 99 12.73 -27.02 -24.46
N GLU A 100 12.37 -27.26 -25.73
CA GLU A 100 13.27 -27.14 -26.87
C GLU A 100 13.74 -25.70 -27.09
N LEU A 101 12.84 -24.73 -26.89
CA LEU A 101 13.18 -23.32 -26.99
C LEU A 101 14.20 -22.96 -25.90
N GLN A 102 13.98 -23.40 -24.66
CA GLN A 102 14.89 -23.11 -23.55
C GLN A 102 16.29 -23.72 -23.76
N SER A 103 16.34 -24.94 -24.28
CA SER A 103 17.57 -25.68 -24.53
C SER A 103 18.41 -25.11 -25.69
N HIS A 104 17.75 -24.48 -26.68
CA HIS A 104 18.39 -24.06 -27.92
C HIS A 104 18.20 -22.57 -28.28
N LYS A 105 17.70 -21.73 -27.36
CA LYS A 105 17.35 -20.32 -27.58
C LYS A 105 18.37 -19.51 -28.39
N TYR A 106 19.65 -19.53 -27.99
CA TYR A 106 20.68 -18.74 -28.67
C TYR A 106 20.94 -19.21 -30.10
N ALA A 107 20.94 -20.52 -30.34
CA ALA A 107 21.14 -21.09 -31.67
C ALA A 107 19.94 -20.80 -32.60
N ILE A 108 18.72 -20.86 -32.04
CA ILE A 108 17.49 -20.50 -32.74
C ILE A 108 17.57 -19.03 -33.16
N ILE A 109 17.85 -18.11 -32.22
CA ILE A 109 17.94 -16.67 -32.50
C ILE A 109 19.04 -16.35 -33.49
N GLN A 110 20.20 -16.99 -33.38
CA GLN A 110 21.33 -16.78 -34.27
C GLN A 110 20.99 -17.11 -35.74
N LYS A 111 20.13 -18.11 -35.96
CA LYS A 111 19.64 -18.46 -37.31
C LYS A 111 18.46 -17.61 -37.76
N LEU A 112 17.53 -17.35 -36.84
CA LEU A 112 16.28 -16.65 -37.13
C LEU A 112 16.48 -15.14 -37.39
N ARG A 113 17.46 -14.49 -36.74
CA ARG A 113 17.73 -13.05 -36.84
C ARG A 113 17.91 -12.53 -38.28
N GLU A 114 18.37 -13.37 -39.20
CA GLU A 114 18.55 -13.01 -40.61
C GLU A 114 17.21 -12.76 -41.33
N ARG A 115 16.09 -13.25 -40.78
CA ARG A 115 14.75 -13.10 -41.36
C ARG A 115 14.08 -11.77 -41.04
N ILE A 116 14.70 -10.92 -40.22
CA ILE A 116 14.23 -9.54 -39.98
C ILE A 116 14.17 -8.77 -41.31
N SER A 117 15.17 -8.98 -42.18
CA SER A 117 15.29 -8.32 -43.49
C SER A 117 14.79 -9.18 -44.66
N ASP A 118 13.91 -10.15 -44.43
CA ASP A 118 13.39 -11.01 -45.51
C ASP A 118 12.61 -10.17 -46.55
N ASP A 119 12.76 -10.46 -47.84
CA ASP A 119 12.10 -9.68 -48.90
C ASP A 119 10.57 -9.85 -48.90
N ASP A 120 10.08 -11.01 -48.49
CA ASP A 120 8.64 -11.33 -48.51
C ASP A 120 7.91 -10.81 -47.27
N LYS A 121 6.84 -10.04 -47.49
CA LYS A 121 6.04 -9.43 -46.41
C LYS A 121 5.42 -10.48 -45.47
N LEU A 122 4.87 -11.56 -46.03
CA LEU A 122 4.17 -12.57 -45.23
C LEU A 122 5.16 -13.36 -44.36
N VAL A 123 6.37 -13.64 -44.88
CA VAL A 123 7.45 -14.25 -44.09
C VAL A 123 7.82 -13.34 -42.91
N ARG A 124 7.99 -12.03 -43.15
CA ARG A 124 8.27 -11.04 -42.08
C ARG A 124 7.15 -10.96 -41.03
N ASP A 125 5.89 -10.97 -41.45
CA ASP A 125 4.73 -10.91 -40.54
C ASP A 125 4.65 -12.16 -39.65
N VAL A 126 4.83 -13.36 -40.23
CA VAL A 126 4.86 -14.62 -39.47
C VAL A 126 6.05 -14.67 -38.53
N PHE A 127 7.20 -14.16 -38.98
CA PHE A 127 8.40 -14.05 -38.18
C PHE A 127 8.21 -13.14 -36.96
N TYR A 128 7.57 -11.98 -37.15
CA TYR A 128 7.22 -11.05 -36.07
C TYR A 128 6.30 -11.72 -35.04
N GLN A 129 5.23 -12.36 -35.48
CA GLN A 129 4.29 -13.05 -34.59
C GLN A 129 4.93 -14.18 -33.79
N LEU A 130 5.91 -14.88 -34.36
CA LEU A 130 6.67 -15.92 -33.65
C LEU A 130 7.47 -15.31 -32.49
N PHE A 131 8.07 -14.13 -32.68
CA PHE A 131 8.81 -13.46 -31.61
C PHE A 131 7.89 -12.88 -30.53
N ASP A 132 6.81 -12.22 -30.96
CA ASP A 132 5.84 -11.53 -30.09
C ASP A 132 5.07 -12.51 -29.19
N ILE A 133 4.51 -13.57 -29.78
CA ILE A 133 3.59 -14.46 -29.06
C ILE A 133 4.32 -15.61 -28.39
N ASP A 134 5.37 -16.14 -29.03
CA ASP A 134 5.98 -17.41 -28.65
C ASP A 134 7.35 -17.20 -27.98
N ILE A 135 8.33 -16.58 -28.66
CA ILE A 135 9.73 -16.55 -28.17
C ILE A 135 9.93 -15.62 -26.95
N PHE A 136 9.53 -14.34 -27.02
CA PHE A 136 9.81 -13.39 -25.93
C PHE A 136 9.05 -13.73 -24.63
N PRO A 137 7.75 -14.07 -24.64
CA PRO A 137 7.02 -14.46 -23.43
C PRO A 137 7.58 -15.71 -22.75
N LEU A 138 8.03 -16.72 -23.52
CA LEU A 138 8.60 -17.95 -22.97
C LEU A 138 10.00 -17.73 -22.35
N CYS A 139 10.74 -16.70 -22.76
CA CYS A 139 12.10 -16.40 -22.31
C CYS A 139 12.18 -15.29 -21.22
N LYS A 140 11.10 -15.04 -20.47
CA LYS A 140 10.99 -13.87 -19.58
C LYS A 140 11.96 -13.87 -18.38
N GLU A 141 12.36 -15.03 -17.88
CA GLU A 141 13.15 -15.17 -16.64
C GLU A 141 14.68 -15.30 -16.86
N ASP A 142 15.13 -15.30 -18.12
CA ASP A 142 16.52 -15.57 -18.49
C ASP A 142 17.33 -14.30 -18.84
N ASN A 143 18.65 -14.44 -19.04
CA ASN A 143 19.57 -13.39 -19.51
C ASN A 143 19.20 -12.82 -20.90
N GLN A 144 18.10 -12.05 -20.98
CA GLN A 144 17.54 -11.43 -22.18
C GLN A 144 18.55 -10.52 -22.89
N GLY A 145 19.48 -9.90 -22.15
CA GLY A 145 20.54 -9.06 -22.73
C GLY A 145 21.38 -9.78 -23.80
N LEU A 146 21.67 -11.08 -23.62
CA LEU A 146 22.40 -11.88 -24.62
C LEU A 146 21.58 -12.10 -25.89
N MET A 147 20.28 -12.41 -25.75
CA MET A 147 19.38 -12.57 -26.90
C MET A 147 19.25 -11.27 -27.69
N VAL A 148 19.05 -10.16 -26.98
CA VAL A 148 18.92 -8.83 -27.59
C VAL A 148 20.21 -8.43 -28.30
N SER A 149 21.38 -8.67 -27.69
CA SER A 149 22.67 -8.38 -28.32
C SER A 149 22.87 -9.10 -29.67
N LEU A 150 22.28 -10.28 -29.86
CA LEU A 150 22.34 -11.02 -31.11
C LEU A 150 21.40 -10.47 -32.19
N LEU A 151 20.28 -9.85 -31.78
CA LEU A 151 19.25 -9.30 -32.67
C LEU A 151 19.58 -7.87 -33.12
N MET A 152 20.09 -7.03 -32.22
CA MET A 152 20.29 -5.60 -32.46
C MET A 152 21.09 -5.25 -33.73
N PRO A 153 22.19 -5.93 -34.09
CA PRO A 153 22.91 -5.64 -35.34
C PRO A 153 22.06 -5.84 -36.60
N TYR A 154 21.18 -6.85 -36.59
CA TYR A 154 20.29 -7.15 -37.72
C TYR A 154 19.13 -6.17 -37.77
N ILE A 155 18.61 -5.76 -36.61
CA ILE A 155 17.61 -4.69 -36.51
C ILE A 155 18.18 -3.39 -37.07
N PHE A 156 19.40 -2.99 -36.69
CA PHE A 156 20.04 -1.78 -37.22
C PHE A 156 20.27 -1.86 -38.73
N SER A 157 20.76 -2.99 -39.22
CA SER A 157 20.91 -3.20 -40.66
C SER A 157 19.57 -3.10 -41.40
N ALA A 158 18.49 -3.59 -40.81
CA ALA A 158 17.15 -3.55 -41.39
C ALA A 158 16.52 -2.15 -41.32
N MET A 159 16.80 -1.36 -40.26
CA MET A 159 16.36 0.04 -40.14
C MET A 159 16.95 0.94 -41.23
N ALA A 160 18.17 0.64 -41.69
CA ALA A 160 18.87 1.32 -42.76
C ALA A 160 18.66 0.69 -44.16
N HIS A 161 17.76 -0.29 -44.29
CA HIS A 161 17.50 -0.99 -45.55
C HIS A 161 16.85 -0.06 -46.59
N SER A 162 17.09 -0.29 -47.89
CA SER A 162 16.52 0.55 -48.96
C SER A 162 14.99 0.42 -49.08
N ALA A 163 14.46 -0.79 -48.86
CA ALA A 163 13.02 -1.06 -48.91
C ALA A 163 12.30 -0.60 -47.64
N ILE A 164 11.33 0.31 -47.80
CA ILE A 164 10.63 0.95 -46.67
C ILE A 164 9.86 -0.02 -45.77
N ASP A 165 9.24 -1.06 -46.36
CA ASP A 165 8.47 -2.04 -45.61
C ASP A 165 9.35 -2.96 -44.75
N VAL A 166 10.63 -3.13 -45.12
CA VAL A 166 11.63 -3.83 -44.30
C VAL A 166 12.05 -2.94 -43.13
N ARG A 167 12.29 -1.65 -43.38
CA ARG A 167 12.61 -0.67 -42.32
C ARG A 167 11.49 -0.60 -41.28
N LEU A 168 10.23 -0.49 -41.71
CA LEU A 168 9.08 -0.44 -40.81
C LEU A 168 8.94 -1.70 -39.96
N MET A 169 9.20 -2.87 -40.55
CA MET A 169 9.24 -4.12 -39.79
C MET A 169 10.35 -4.11 -38.75
N ALA A 170 11.53 -3.59 -39.08
CA ALA A 170 12.63 -3.45 -38.13
C ALA A 170 12.26 -2.56 -36.94
N PHE A 171 11.55 -1.44 -37.17
CA PHE A 171 11.04 -0.59 -36.09
C PHE A 171 9.99 -1.28 -35.22
N LYS A 172 9.12 -2.13 -35.80
CA LYS A 172 8.19 -2.97 -35.01
C LYS A 172 8.95 -3.98 -34.15
N PHE A 173 9.94 -4.66 -34.71
CA PHE A 173 10.80 -5.58 -33.96
C PHE A 173 11.56 -4.87 -32.84
N PHE A 174 12.04 -3.65 -33.09
CA PHE A 174 12.72 -2.86 -32.07
C PHE A 174 11.76 -2.44 -30.95
N HIS A 175 10.54 -1.99 -31.28
CA HIS A 175 9.50 -1.72 -30.29
C HIS A 175 9.29 -2.95 -29.40
N LEU A 176 9.12 -4.13 -30.00
CA LEU A 176 8.95 -5.39 -29.27
C LEU A 176 10.15 -5.67 -28.34
N VAL A 177 11.39 -5.44 -28.80
CA VAL A 177 12.59 -5.58 -27.96
C VAL A 177 12.56 -4.64 -26.75
N VAL A 178 12.11 -3.39 -26.92
CA VAL A 178 12.02 -2.42 -25.82
C VAL A 178 10.91 -2.79 -24.83
N GLU A 179 9.80 -3.36 -25.28
CA GLU A 179 8.71 -3.82 -24.42
C GLU A 179 9.16 -4.96 -23.47
N PHE A 180 9.96 -5.91 -23.98
CA PHE A 180 10.45 -7.03 -23.17
C PHE A 180 11.78 -6.74 -22.46
N TYR A 181 12.65 -5.92 -23.04
CA TYR A 181 13.95 -5.53 -22.47
C TYR A 181 14.19 -4.00 -22.59
N PRO A 182 13.55 -3.19 -21.71
CA PRO A 182 13.61 -1.72 -21.70
C PRO A 182 15.01 -1.08 -21.78
N PRO A 183 16.06 -1.61 -21.11
CA PRO A 183 17.39 -0.99 -21.10
C PRO A 183 18.06 -0.90 -22.48
N THR A 184 17.58 -1.63 -23.49
CA THR A 184 18.14 -1.58 -24.85
C THR A 184 18.15 -0.19 -25.43
N PHE A 185 17.07 0.59 -25.20
CA PHE A 185 16.93 1.90 -25.80
C PHE A 185 18.01 2.87 -25.32
N SER A 186 18.33 2.88 -24.02
CA SER A 186 19.34 3.78 -23.46
C SER A 186 20.77 3.46 -23.90
N LEU A 187 21.07 2.18 -24.21
CA LEU A 187 22.41 1.75 -24.62
C LEU A 187 22.81 2.24 -26.02
N ASP A 188 21.87 2.24 -26.96
CA ASP A 188 22.11 2.61 -28.37
C ASP A 188 21.26 3.82 -28.84
N ALA A 189 20.77 4.64 -27.90
CA ALA A 189 19.79 5.69 -28.16
C ALA A 189 20.19 6.64 -29.31
N GLU A 190 21.46 7.01 -29.44
CA GLU A 190 21.92 7.89 -30.53
C GLU A 190 21.63 7.29 -31.92
N LYS A 191 22.01 6.03 -32.16
CA LYS A 191 21.80 5.37 -33.44
C LYS A 191 20.32 5.14 -33.71
N ILE A 192 19.56 4.79 -32.67
CA ILE A 192 18.12 4.54 -32.76
C ILE A 192 17.39 5.84 -33.13
N LEU A 193 17.69 6.94 -32.42
CA LEU A 193 17.10 8.25 -32.67
C LEU A 193 17.44 8.78 -34.07
N GLU A 194 18.67 8.57 -34.55
CA GLU A 194 19.04 8.95 -35.93
C GLU A 194 18.24 8.16 -36.97
N ASN A 195 18.04 6.86 -36.76
CA ASN A 195 17.19 6.05 -37.64
C ASN A 195 15.72 6.51 -37.63
N TYR A 196 15.18 6.87 -36.47
CA TYR A 196 13.83 7.44 -36.34
C TYR A 196 13.72 8.81 -37.01
N LYS A 197 14.72 9.67 -36.86
CA LYS A 197 14.81 10.97 -37.54
C LYS A 197 14.80 10.79 -39.05
N ASP A 198 15.63 9.89 -39.57
CA ASP A 198 15.74 9.59 -41.00
C ASP A 198 14.41 9.10 -41.59
N ILE A 199 13.75 8.14 -40.93
CA ILE A 199 12.49 7.57 -41.45
C ILE A 199 11.35 8.58 -41.43
N ILE A 200 11.29 9.47 -40.43
CA ILE A 200 10.25 10.50 -40.32
C ILE A 200 10.50 11.64 -41.32
N GLN A 201 11.75 12.10 -41.44
CA GLN A 201 12.09 13.28 -42.23
C GLN A 201 12.10 13.03 -43.74
N LYS A 202 12.60 11.88 -44.22
CA LYS A 202 12.91 11.68 -45.64
C LYS A 202 11.78 11.07 -46.48
N ASN A 203 10.79 10.41 -45.87
CA ASN A 203 9.87 9.55 -46.61
C ASN A 203 8.51 10.18 -46.93
N HIS A 204 8.31 11.49 -46.69
CA HIS A 204 7.08 12.24 -46.96
C HIS A 204 5.75 11.50 -46.64
N PHE A 205 5.76 10.59 -45.66
CA PHE A 205 4.65 9.67 -45.40
C PHE A 205 3.34 10.37 -45.04
N TYR A 206 3.44 11.61 -44.59
CA TYR A 206 2.32 12.50 -44.33
C TYR A 206 1.37 12.62 -45.53
N VAL A 207 1.92 12.57 -46.75
CA VAL A 207 1.17 12.73 -48.01
C VAL A 207 0.80 11.37 -48.64
N GLU A 208 1.66 10.37 -48.54
CA GLU A 208 1.51 9.10 -49.29
C GLU A 208 0.81 7.97 -48.51
N ASP A 209 1.19 7.71 -47.25
CA ASP A 209 0.62 6.62 -46.44
C ASP A 209 0.75 6.89 -44.93
N LYS A 210 -0.30 7.50 -44.36
CA LYS A 210 -0.40 7.84 -42.93
C LYS A 210 -0.31 6.63 -42.01
N SER A 211 -0.67 5.43 -42.48
CA SER A 211 -0.62 4.21 -41.68
C SER A 211 0.83 3.77 -41.40
N LYS A 212 1.74 3.99 -42.36
CA LYS A 212 3.17 3.74 -42.21
C LYS A 212 3.82 4.73 -41.25
N LEU A 213 3.45 6.00 -41.35
CA LEU A 213 3.91 7.04 -40.41
C LEU A 213 3.50 6.73 -38.97
N LYS A 214 2.24 6.31 -38.76
CA LYS A 214 1.72 5.90 -37.44
C LYS A 214 2.59 4.84 -36.79
N VAL A 215 3.02 3.81 -37.54
CA VAL A 215 3.86 2.72 -37.01
C VAL A 215 5.21 3.22 -36.52
N ALA A 216 5.85 4.12 -37.28
CA ALA A 216 7.13 4.70 -36.87
C ALA A 216 6.97 5.58 -35.61
N LEU A 217 5.95 6.45 -35.58
CA LEU A 217 5.70 7.36 -34.47
C LEU A 217 5.25 6.64 -33.19
N SER A 218 4.45 5.57 -33.29
CA SER A 218 4.04 4.80 -32.12
C SER A 218 5.22 4.09 -31.45
N GLY A 219 6.15 3.53 -32.25
CA GLY A 219 7.40 2.96 -31.76
C GLY A 219 8.28 4.01 -31.08
N LEU A 220 8.49 5.17 -31.71
CA LEU A 220 9.26 6.27 -31.13
C LEU A 220 8.66 6.76 -29.81
N SER A 221 7.34 6.96 -29.77
CA SER A 221 6.63 7.40 -28.57
C SER A 221 6.79 6.42 -27.42
N HIS A 222 6.75 5.10 -27.68
CA HIS A 222 7.00 4.08 -26.66
C HIS A 222 8.45 4.12 -26.17
N CYS A 223 9.42 4.17 -27.09
CA CYS A 223 10.85 4.22 -26.74
C CYS A 223 11.17 5.42 -25.83
N LEU A 224 10.61 6.59 -26.14
CA LEU A 224 10.79 7.80 -25.33
C LEU A 224 10.06 7.71 -23.98
N SER A 225 8.92 7.01 -23.89
CA SER A 225 8.21 6.81 -22.62
C SER A 225 8.97 5.94 -21.62
N VAL A 226 9.86 5.07 -22.12
CA VAL A 226 10.66 4.12 -21.33
C VAL A 226 11.96 4.76 -20.80
N LEU A 227 12.31 5.96 -21.25
CA LEU A 227 13.47 6.67 -20.70
C LEU A 227 13.28 6.90 -19.19
N PRO A 228 14.31 6.63 -18.36
CA PRO A 228 14.20 6.70 -16.92
C PRO A 228 13.79 8.12 -16.51
N CYS A 229 12.58 8.21 -15.96
CA CYS A 229 11.95 9.48 -15.63
C CYS A 229 11.76 9.64 -14.12
N ASP A 230 11.40 8.61 -13.32
CA ASP A 230 11.14 8.75 -11.88
C ASP A 230 12.10 7.91 -10.99
N GLU A 231 12.49 8.45 -9.83
CA GLU A 231 13.25 7.70 -8.79
C GLU A 231 12.41 6.60 -8.11
N SER A 232 11.08 6.58 -8.28
CA SER A 232 10.22 5.53 -7.74
C SER A 232 10.37 4.20 -8.46
N ASP A 233 10.77 4.19 -9.73
CA ASP A 233 10.90 2.96 -10.54
C ASP A 233 12.22 2.21 -10.28
N THR A 234 13.22 2.86 -9.68
CA THR A 234 14.43 2.16 -9.24
C THR A 234 14.22 1.38 -7.94
N LYS A 235 13.16 1.66 -7.17
CA LYS A 235 12.79 0.88 -5.97
C LYS A 235 11.96 -0.36 -6.30
N SER A 236 11.22 -0.38 -7.42
CA SER A 236 10.38 -1.53 -7.79
C SER A 236 11.16 -2.66 -8.49
N GLN A 237 12.33 -2.38 -9.08
CA GLN A 237 13.18 -3.38 -9.73
C GLN A 237 14.28 -4.00 -8.85
N LYS A 238 14.47 -3.54 -7.60
CA LYS A 238 15.38 -4.14 -6.63
C LYS A 238 14.62 -4.93 -5.56
N LYS A 239 14.01 -6.05 -5.95
CA LYS A 239 13.72 -7.17 -5.03
C LYS A 239 14.44 -8.41 -5.53
N GLY A 240 15.73 -8.47 -5.23
CA GLY A 240 16.59 -9.65 -5.29
C GLY A 240 17.67 -9.51 -4.20
N PRO A 241 18.05 -10.58 -3.49
CA PRO A 241 18.80 -10.46 -2.26
C PRO A 241 20.29 -10.24 -2.57
N SER A 242 20.80 -9.04 -2.33
CA SER A 242 22.19 -8.86 -1.91
C SER A 242 22.30 -7.52 -1.18
N GLN A 243 22.43 -7.62 0.14
CA GLN A 243 22.89 -6.53 0.98
C GLN A 243 24.39 -6.32 0.75
N ASN A 244 24.79 -5.06 0.85
CA ASN A 244 26.16 -4.55 0.96
C ASN A 244 26.97 -4.46 -0.34
N GLU A 245 26.69 -3.43 -1.14
CA GLU A 245 27.72 -2.80 -1.96
C GLU A 245 27.94 -1.36 -1.50
N THR A 246 29.20 -1.10 -1.15
CA THR A 246 29.78 0.09 -0.55
C THR A 246 29.54 1.38 -1.35
N LEU A 247 29.31 2.47 -0.62
CA LEU A 247 29.06 3.85 -1.08
C LEU A 247 30.03 4.44 -2.14
N LEU A 248 31.15 3.78 -2.45
CA LEU A 248 32.16 4.25 -3.39
C LEU A 248 31.95 3.78 -4.85
N THR A 249 31.11 2.77 -5.09
CA THR A 249 30.75 2.33 -6.46
C THR A 249 29.66 3.22 -7.09
N TYR A 250 28.86 3.91 -6.27
CA TYR A 250 27.74 4.75 -6.69
C TYR A 250 28.19 6.04 -7.41
N GLU A 251 29.31 6.63 -7.01
CA GLU A 251 29.88 7.83 -7.63
C GLU A 251 30.54 7.55 -9.00
N GLN A 252 31.06 6.34 -9.21
CA GLN A 252 31.67 5.93 -10.49
C GLN A 252 30.65 5.53 -11.55
N ASP A 253 29.46 5.06 -11.17
CA ASP A 253 28.37 4.78 -12.11
C ASP A 253 27.58 6.05 -12.48
N ALA A 254 27.38 7.00 -11.55
CA ALA A 254 26.73 8.28 -11.83
C ALA A 254 27.48 9.13 -12.88
N THR A 255 28.81 9.08 -12.88
CA THR A 255 29.67 9.77 -13.84
C THR A 255 29.65 9.11 -15.22
N LYS A 256 29.64 7.77 -15.31
CA LYS A 256 29.48 7.03 -16.58
C LYS A 256 28.11 7.25 -17.22
N ASP A 257 27.04 7.29 -16.42
CA ASP A 257 25.69 7.56 -16.92
C ASP A 257 25.53 9.03 -17.37
N CYS A 258 26.21 9.99 -16.74
CA CYS A 258 26.17 11.40 -17.17
C CYS A 258 26.75 11.62 -18.57
N VAL A 259 27.82 10.90 -18.91
CA VAL A 259 28.42 10.93 -20.25
C VAL A 259 27.57 10.18 -21.28
N ARG A 260 27.06 8.98 -20.95
CA ARG A 260 26.19 8.19 -21.84
C ARG A 260 24.97 8.95 -22.33
N TYR A 261 24.29 9.68 -21.45
CA TYR A 261 23.07 10.42 -21.79
C TYR A 261 23.30 11.81 -22.39
N ALA A 262 24.52 12.35 -22.38
CA ALA A 262 24.82 13.65 -22.97
C ALA A 262 24.65 13.65 -24.50
N HIS A 263 25.09 12.58 -25.16
CA HIS A 263 24.93 12.39 -26.60
C HIS A 263 23.47 12.15 -27.00
N VAL A 264 22.70 11.46 -26.14
CA VAL A 264 21.27 11.22 -26.33
C VAL A 264 20.49 12.53 -26.38
N TYR A 265 20.80 13.45 -25.48
CA TYR A 265 20.14 14.76 -25.41
C TYR A 265 20.37 15.60 -26.68
N GLN A 266 21.58 15.60 -27.25
CA GLN A 266 21.84 16.33 -28.51
C GLN A 266 21.03 15.78 -29.68
N ARG A 267 20.91 14.45 -29.79
CA ARG A 267 20.08 13.81 -30.83
C ARG A 267 18.60 14.00 -30.62
N LEU A 268 18.16 13.99 -29.36
CA LEU A 268 16.77 14.22 -29.00
C LEU A 268 16.29 15.60 -29.43
N LYS A 269 17.15 16.64 -29.33
CA LYS A 269 16.86 17.98 -29.86
C LYS A 269 16.55 17.97 -31.36
N GLU A 270 17.38 17.29 -32.15
CA GLU A 270 17.19 17.18 -33.59
C GLU A 270 15.88 16.45 -33.93
N VAL A 271 15.56 15.38 -33.20
CA VAL A 271 14.30 14.65 -33.35
C VAL A 271 13.10 15.53 -32.98
N VAL A 272 13.17 16.31 -31.90
CA VAL A 272 12.10 17.25 -31.51
C VAL A 272 11.86 18.29 -32.60
N ALA A 273 12.92 18.84 -33.21
CA ALA A 273 12.77 19.78 -34.33
C ALA A 273 12.06 19.14 -35.54
N VAL A 274 12.41 17.90 -35.89
CA VAL A 274 11.74 17.14 -36.96
C VAL A 274 10.27 16.86 -36.61
N LEU A 275 9.99 16.49 -35.37
CA LEU A 275 8.62 16.25 -34.89
C LEU A 275 7.75 17.51 -34.92
N ILE A 276 8.30 18.68 -34.55
CA ILE A 276 7.59 19.97 -34.62
C ILE A 276 7.26 20.31 -36.08
N ASN A 277 8.21 20.13 -37.01
CA ASN A 277 7.93 20.36 -38.43
C ASN A 277 6.88 19.37 -38.97
N CYS A 278 7.00 18.09 -38.61
CA CYS A 278 5.99 17.09 -38.97
C CYS A 278 4.60 17.46 -38.42
N PHE A 279 4.51 17.99 -37.20
CA PHE A 279 3.27 18.51 -36.64
C PHE A 279 2.72 19.70 -37.45
N GLN A 280 3.57 20.63 -37.89
CA GLN A 280 3.14 21.75 -38.74
C GLN A 280 2.54 21.28 -40.06
N ASP A 281 3.06 20.20 -40.64
CA ASP A 281 2.51 19.65 -41.87
C ASP A 281 1.04 19.24 -41.69
N PHE A 282 0.64 18.78 -40.49
CA PHE A 282 -0.75 18.43 -40.14
C PHE A 282 -1.67 19.63 -39.91
N ILE A 283 -1.17 20.85 -39.65
CA ILE A 283 -2.01 22.01 -39.30
C ILE A 283 -3.06 22.35 -40.37
N PRO A 284 -2.73 22.41 -41.68
CA PRO A 284 -3.75 22.64 -42.73
C PRO A 284 -4.84 21.58 -42.76
N LEU A 285 -4.52 20.33 -42.37
CA LEU A 285 -5.46 19.22 -42.31
C LEU A 285 -6.38 19.31 -41.07
N ILE A 286 -5.85 19.85 -39.97
CA ILE A 286 -6.60 20.09 -38.72
C ILE A 286 -7.65 21.18 -38.95
N HIS A 287 -7.32 22.25 -39.66
CA HIS A 287 -8.25 23.35 -39.97
C HIS A 287 -9.13 23.08 -41.20
N ALA A 288 -9.06 21.90 -41.81
CA ALA A 288 -9.88 21.56 -42.97
C ALA A 288 -11.35 21.36 -42.55
N PRO A 289 -12.35 21.82 -43.33
CA PRO A 289 -13.77 21.77 -42.96
C PRO A 289 -14.35 20.36 -42.83
N ARG A 290 -13.62 19.31 -43.24
CA ARG A 290 -14.00 17.89 -43.09
C ARG A 290 -13.35 17.22 -41.86
N GLY A 291 -12.56 17.95 -41.08
CA GLY A 291 -11.74 17.41 -40.00
C GLY A 291 -10.66 16.43 -40.51
N PHE A 292 -10.02 15.71 -39.59
CA PHE A 292 -8.96 14.74 -39.89
C PHE A 292 -9.36 13.30 -39.54
N ASP A 293 -8.80 12.34 -40.29
CA ASP A 293 -9.05 10.91 -40.15
C ASP A 293 -8.36 10.29 -38.92
N ALA A 294 -8.76 9.06 -38.55
CA ALA A 294 -8.25 8.37 -37.36
C ALA A 294 -6.72 8.15 -37.40
N HIS A 295 -6.14 7.90 -38.58
CA HIS A 295 -4.69 7.75 -38.71
C HIS A 295 -3.96 9.08 -38.49
N SER A 296 -4.50 10.20 -39.00
CA SER A 296 -3.93 11.52 -38.73
C SER A 296 -4.00 11.88 -37.25
N PHE A 297 -5.12 11.57 -36.58
CA PHE A 297 -5.26 11.76 -35.14
C PHE A 297 -4.18 11.01 -34.35
N ASP A 298 -4.01 9.72 -34.63
CA ASP A 298 -3.01 8.88 -33.96
C ASP A 298 -1.59 9.42 -34.20
N CYS A 299 -1.27 9.82 -35.44
CA CYS A 299 0.01 10.44 -35.78
C CYS A 299 0.25 11.72 -34.96
N ILE A 300 -0.70 12.66 -34.94
CA ILE A 300 -0.58 13.91 -34.18
C ILE A 300 -0.41 13.59 -32.68
N GLN A 301 -1.22 12.67 -32.15
CA GLN A 301 -1.13 12.29 -30.74
C GLN A 301 0.24 11.68 -30.38
N HIS A 302 0.80 10.81 -31.23
CA HIS A 302 2.13 10.23 -31.02
C HIS A 302 3.25 11.26 -31.17
N ILE A 303 3.12 12.23 -32.08
CA ILE A 303 4.07 13.34 -32.23
C ILE A 303 4.10 14.17 -30.94
N LEU A 304 2.93 14.63 -30.47
CA LEU A 304 2.83 15.44 -29.27
C LEU A 304 3.37 14.70 -28.03
N ARG A 305 3.00 13.43 -27.84
CA ARG A 305 3.53 12.61 -26.73
C ARG A 305 5.05 12.43 -26.81
N SER A 306 5.59 12.20 -28.00
CA SER A 306 7.04 12.07 -28.21
C SER A 306 7.77 13.36 -27.84
N ILE A 307 7.22 14.52 -28.22
CA ILE A 307 7.74 15.84 -27.83
C ILE A 307 7.67 16.01 -26.30
N GLY A 308 6.52 15.69 -25.68
CA GLY A 308 6.34 15.78 -24.23
C GLY A 308 7.34 14.91 -23.44
N TYR A 309 7.51 13.63 -23.82
CA TYR A 309 8.49 12.75 -23.19
C TYR A 309 9.93 13.26 -23.36
N ALA A 310 10.26 13.80 -24.54
CA ALA A 310 11.57 14.36 -24.80
C ALA A 310 11.89 15.57 -23.91
N ILE A 311 10.92 16.46 -23.72
CA ILE A 311 11.03 17.64 -22.87
C ILE A 311 11.17 17.22 -21.40
N LYS A 312 10.30 16.32 -20.93
CA LYS A 312 10.31 15.82 -19.54
C LYS A 312 11.66 15.20 -19.16
N PHE A 313 12.22 14.37 -20.05
CA PHE A 313 13.55 13.79 -19.89
C PHE A 313 14.64 14.88 -19.80
N SER A 314 14.56 15.90 -20.65
CA SER A 314 15.54 16.99 -20.71
C SER A 314 15.56 17.86 -19.44
N ILE A 315 14.38 18.23 -18.92
CA ILE A 315 14.24 19.07 -17.72
C ILE A 315 14.75 18.33 -16.47
N ARG A 316 14.43 17.04 -16.33
CA ARG A 316 14.85 16.25 -15.15
C ARG A 316 16.36 16.05 -15.07
N ARG A 317 17.03 15.80 -16.21
CA ARG A 317 18.49 15.65 -16.25
C ARG A 317 19.21 16.94 -15.85
N HIS A 318 18.63 18.09 -16.17
CA HIS A 318 19.13 19.38 -15.74
C HIS A 318 19.08 19.54 -14.22
N LYS A 319 17.94 19.23 -13.58
CA LYS A 319 17.80 19.25 -12.12
C LYS A 319 18.79 18.32 -11.40
N GLN A 320 19.01 17.12 -11.94
CA GLN A 320 19.98 16.15 -11.39
C GLN A 320 21.44 16.61 -11.51
N ARG A 321 21.79 17.42 -12.53
CA ARG A 321 23.12 18.04 -12.62
C ARG A 321 23.32 19.14 -11.57
N GLN A 322 22.26 19.87 -11.24
CA GLN A 322 22.29 20.93 -10.23
C GLN A 322 22.31 20.42 -8.78
N THR A 323 21.74 19.26 -8.47
CA THR A 323 21.86 18.69 -7.11
C THR A 323 23.27 18.17 -6.80
N ALA A 324 24.11 17.93 -7.80
CA ALA A 324 25.50 17.49 -7.64
C ALA A 324 26.52 18.64 -7.54
N TRP A 325 26.16 19.88 -7.91
CA TRP A 325 27.06 21.05 -7.91
C TRP A 325 26.31 22.28 -7.37
N ARG A 326 26.89 22.97 -6.37
CA ARG A 326 26.35 24.10 -5.57
C ARG A 326 25.28 25.02 -6.24
N PRO A 327 24.37 25.62 -5.44
CA PRO A 327 23.29 26.45 -5.97
C PRO A 327 23.75 27.87 -6.33
N ALA A 328 23.34 28.35 -7.51
CA ALA A 328 22.86 29.72 -7.81
C ALA A 328 23.18 30.16 -9.26
N SER A 329 22.19 30.14 -10.15
CA SER A 329 21.60 31.34 -10.75
C SER A 329 20.23 30.94 -11.34
N GLU A 330 19.22 31.77 -11.12
CA GLU A 330 17.91 31.68 -11.78
C GLU A 330 18.06 32.09 -13.25
N GLU A 331 18.68 31.25 -14.07
CA GLU A 331 18.76 31.48 -15.52
C GLU A 331 18.18 30.31 -16.33
N VAL A 332 16.87 30.47 -16.56
CA VAL A 332 16.15 30.25 -17.82
C VAL A 332 16.11 28.81 -18.36
N THR A 333 15.07 28.08 -17.98
CA THR A 333 14.61 26.80 -18.57
C THR A 333 14.45 26.86 -20.11
N LEU A 334 14.25 28.05 -20.69
CA LEU A 334 14.21 28.27 -22.14
C LEU A 334 15.57 28.17 -22.86
N MET A 335 16.71 28.19 -22.15
CA MET A 335 18.05 27.95 -22.74
C MET A 335 18.43 26.45 -22.77
N ILE A 336 17.59 25.56 -22.24
CA ILE A 336 17.78 24.10 -22.30
C ILE A 336 17.43 23.55 -23.70
N LEU A 337 16.71 24.31 -24.53
CA LEU A 337 16.59 24.07 -25.96
C LEU A 337 17.42 25.14 -26.67
N ASP A 338 18.04 24.79 -27.80
CA ASP A 338 18.69 25.81 -28.65
C ASP A 338 17.69 26.95 -28.91
N GLN A 339 18.16 28.21 -29.01
CA GLN A 339 17.30 29.38 -29.14
C GLN A 339 16.32 29.23 -30.31
N ASP A 340 16.76 28.56 -31.37
CA ASP A 340 15.95 28.21 -32.55
C ASP A 340 14.87 27.16 -32.24
N ILE A 341 15.17 26.13 -31.47
CA ILE A 341 14.21 25.07 -31.10
C ILE A 341 13.20 25.60 -30.08
N ALA A 342 13.63 26.42 -29.12
CA ALA A 342 12.74 27.12 -28.21
C ALA A 342 11.77 28.04 -28.97
N SER A 343 12.28 28.77 -29.98
CA SER A 343 11.46 29.59 -30.88
C SER A 343 10.47 28.74 -31.69
N MET A 344 10.91 27.60 -32.24
CA MET A 344 10.03 26.67 -32.95
C MET A 344 8.95 26.09 -32.05
N LEU A 345 9.29 25.69 -30.83
CA LEU A 345 8.33 25.16 -29.86
C LEU A 345 7.30 26.23 -29.49
N LEU A 346 7.74 27.45 -29.19
CA LEU A 346 6.85 28.55 -28.83
C LEU A 346 5.94 28.99 -29.99
N LYS A 347 6.52 29.27 -31.16
CA LYS A 347 5.79 29.86 -32.30
C LYS A 347 5.02 28.83 -33.12
N LYS A 348 5.62 27.65 -33.36
CA LYS A 348 5.03 26.62 -34.23
C LYS A 348 4.17 25.64 -33.44
N LEU A 349 4.61 25.15 -32.29
CA LEU A 349 3.85 24.14 -31.55
C LEU A 349 2.81 24.78 -30.61
N LEU A 350 3.25 25.56 -29.64
CA LEU A 350 2.38 26.18 -28.63
C LEU A 350 1.52 27.29 -29.25
N GLY A 351 2.06 28.08 -30.17
CA GLY A 351 1.35 29.14 -30.87
C GLY A 351 0.14 28.66 -31.69
N SER A 352 0.09 27.37 -32.06
CA SER A 352 -1.06 26.75 -32.74
C SER A 352 -2.25 26.45 -31.82
N PHE A 353 -2.13 26.72 -30.51
CA PHE A 353 -3.22 26.50 -29.56
C PHE A 353 -4.20 27.68 -29.54
N PRO A 354 -5.54 27.46 -29.52
CA PRO A 354 -6.22 26.18 -29.63
C PRO A 354 -6.25 25.65 -31.08
N LEU A 355 -6.22 24.33 -31.26
CA LEU A 355 -6.21 23.69 -32.59
C LEU A 355 -7.52 23.83 -33.39
N ASP A 356 -8.60 24.34 -32.77
CA ASP A 356 -9.85 24.69 -33.45
C ASP A 356 -10.33 26.06 -32.94
N PRO A 357 -9.87 27.16 -33.55
CA PRO A 357 -10.22 28.50 -33.10
C PRO A 357 -11.66 28.91 -33.45
N GLU A 358 -12.28 28.32 -34.48
CA GLU A 358 -13.59 28.73 -35.03
C GLU A 358 -14.78 28.06 -34.33
N ASN A 359 -14.64 26.85 -33.77
CA ASN A 359 -15.72 26.18 -33.02
C ASN A 359 -15.61 26.35 -31.49
N ASN A 360 -14.77 27.28 -31.02
CA ASN A 360 -14.55 27.49 -29.60
C ASN A 360 -15.90 27.62 -28.85
N LEU A 361 -16.08 26.68 -27.92
CA LEU A 361 -17.04 26.64 -26.81
C LEU A 361 -18.48 26.13 -27.08
N TYR A 362 -19.00 26.07 -28.32
CA TYR A 362 -20.42 25.69 -28.55
C TYR A 362 -20.74 24.83 -29.79
N GLY A 363 -19.75 24.47 -30.61
CA GLY A 363 -19.97 23.66 -31.83
C GLY A 363 -20.03 22.14 -31.59
N LYS A 364 -20.94 21.44 -32.28
CA LYS A 364 -21.00 19.96 -32.27
C LYS A 364 -19.73 19.35 -32.86
N GLY A 365 -18.87 18.80 -32.00
CA GLY A 365 -18.21 17.50 -32.21
C GLY A 365 -16.76 17.51 -32.70
N ASP A 366 -15.82 17.11 -31.82
CA ASP A 366 -15.04 15.86 -31.93
C ASP A 366 -14.21 15.69 -30.62
N ASP A 367 -14.36 14.58 -29.88
CA ASP A 367 -13.57 14.26 -28.66
C ASP A 367 -12.05 14.40 -28.91
N LYS A 368 -11.63 14.29 -30.18
CA LYS A 368 -10.25 14.36 -30.64
C LYS A 368 -9.58 15.70 -30.36
N TYR A 369 -10.23 16.84 -30.64
CA TYR A 369 -9.61 18.16 -30.44
C TYR A 369 -9.34 18.41 -28.95
N PHE A 370 -10.29 18.07 -28.08
CA PHE A 370 -10.11 18.18 -26.64
C PHE A 370 -8.91 17.35 -26.15
N LYS A 371 -8.75 16.12 -26.65
CA LYS A 371 -7.62 15.26 -26.29
C LYS A 371 -6.28 15.82 -26.77
N LEU A 372 -6.21 16.36 -27.99
CA LEU A 372 -4.97 16.97 -28.51
C LEU A 372 -4.60 18.24 -27.76
N ASN A 373 -5.58 19.12 -27.51
CA ASN A 373 -5.41 20.32 -26.70
C ASN A 373 -4.98 19.97 -25.26
N SER A 374 -5.52 18.90 -24.68
CA SER A 374 -5.07 18.40 -23.35
C SER A 374 -3.58 18.04 -23.35
N VAL A 375 -3.10 17.29 -24.36
CA VAL A 375 -1.68 16.92 -24.46
C VAL A 375 -0.80 18.15 -24.73
N LEU A 376 -1.26 19.12 -25.52
CA LEU A 376 -0.56 20.40 -25.71
C LEU A 376 -0.44 21.19 -24.40
N THR A 377 -1.50 21.20 -23.58
CA THR A 377 -1.49 21.85 -22.26
C THR A 377 -0.53 21.15 -21.30
N GLU A 378 -0.44 19.81 -21.31
CA GLU A 378 0.56 19.07 -20.53
C GLU A 378 1.99 19.46 -20.95
N ILE A 379 2.27 19.52 -22.26
CA ILE A 379 3.59 19.96 -22.77
C ILE A 379 3.88 21.40 -22.33
N PHE A 380 2.90 22.28 -22.44
CA PHE A 380 3.02 23.67 -22.03
C PHE A 380 3.36 23.83 -20.53
N LEU A 381 2.71 23.06 -19.66
CA LEU A 381 2.96 23.05 -18.21
C LEU A 381 4.36 22.50 -17.85
N GLU A 382 4.89 21.58 -18.66
CA GLU A 382 6.25 21.04 -18.47
C GLU A 382 7.33 22.03 -18.94
N VAL A 383 7.14 22.74 -20.05
CA VAL A 383 8.17 23.62 -20.66
C VAL A 383 8.41 24.91 -19.86
N SER A 384 7.44 25.39 -19.10
CA SER A 384 7.38 26.79 -18.69
C SER A 384 8.01 27.07 -17.32
N GLU A 385 9.17 27.74 -17.34
CA GLU A 385 9.40 28.86 -16.42
C GLU A 385 8.73 30.09 -17.03
N TRP A 386 7.61 30.50 -16.45
CA TRP A 386 6.61 31.42 -17.01
C TRP A 386 7.05 32.88 -17.13
N SER A 387 8.31 33.20 -16.82
CA SER A 387 8.84 34.56 -16.77
C SER A 387 9.02 35.22 -18.15
N HIS A 388 8.97 34.47 -19.25
CA HIS A 388 9.33 34.97 -20.60
C HIS A 388 8.31 34.66 -21.72
N LEU A 389 7.09 34.18 -21.41
CA LEU A 389 6.08 33.89 -22.44
C LEU A 389 5.20 35.11 -22.78
N PRO A 390 4.73 35.25 -24.04
CA PRO A 390 3.73 36.24 -24.39
C PRO A 390 2.45 36.07 -23.55
N THR A 391 1.94 37.15 -22.97
CA THR A 391 0.75 37.15 -22.09
C THR A 391 -0.49 36.59 -22.80
N ASP A 392 -0.68 36.91 -24.08
CA ASP A 392 -1.80 36.41 -24.90
C ASP A 392 -1.81 34.88 -25.04
N LEU A 393 -0.64 34.27 -25.26
CA LEU A 393 -0.53 32.82 -25.37
C LEU A 393 -0.82 32.16 -24.03
N SER A 394 -0.27 32.71 -22.94
CA SER A 394 -0.48 32.20 -21.59
C SER A 394 -1.95 32.24 -21.19
N ASN A 395 -2.64 33.36 -21.48
CA ASN A 395 -4.06 33.53 -21.20
C ASN A 395 -4.94 32.47 -21.89
N ARG A 396 -4.67 32.12 -23.15
CA ARG A 396 -5.41 31.06 -23.87
C ARG A 396 -5.34 29.71 -23.17
N TYR A 397 -4.16 29.33 -22.67
CA TYR A 397 -4.01 28.06 -21.94
C TYR A 397 -4.63 28.11 -20.54
N LEU A 398 -4.50 29.23 -19.83
CA LEU A 398 -5.11 29.41 -18.52
C LEU A 398 -6.65 29.35 -18.61
N GLU A 399 -7.24 29.97 -19.64
CA GLU A 399 -8.67 29.87 -19.94
C GLU A 399 -9.10 28.43 -20.20
N PHE A 400 -8.31 27.65 -20.95
CA PHE A 400 -8.59 26.23 -21.18
C PHE A 400 -8.51 25.41 -19.89
N ILE A 401 -7.52 25.67 -19.03
CA ILE A 401 -7.37 24.98 -17.73
C ILE A 401 -8.57 25.30 -16.82
N GLU A 402 -8.95 26.57 -16.69
CA GLU A 402 -10.12 27.00 -15.91
C GLU A 402 -11.41 26.35 -16.43
N ASN A 403 -11.65 26.42 -17.74
CA ASN A 403 -12.83 25.82 -18.36
C ASN A 403 -12.87 24.30 -18.24
N THR A 404 -11.70 23.65 -18.22
CA THR A 404 -11.58 22.21 -17.96
C THR A 404 -11.88 21.90 -16.49
N LEU A 405 -11.33 22.64 -15.53
CA LEU A 405 -11.62 22.46 -14.10
C LEU A 405 -13.13 22.65 -13.80
N LEU A 406 -13.74 23.69 -14.34
CA LEU A 406 -15.17 23.98 -14.17
C LEU A 406 -16.10 23.02 -14.91
N GLY A 407 -15.56 22.11 -15.74
CA GLY A 407 -16.36 21.20 -16.57
C GLY A 407 -17.27 21.92 -17.57
N LYS A 408 -17.04 23.21 -17.86
CA LYS A 408 -17.81 24.02 -18.83
C LYS A 408 -17.76 23.37 -20.22
N ILE A 409 -16.60 22.82 -20.59
CA ILE A 409 -16.35 22.12 -21.85
C ILE A 409 -17.14 20.79 -21.94
N THR A 410 -17.33 20.11 -20.80
CA THR A 410 -18.08 18.84 -20.70
C THR A 410 -19.60 19.03 -20.77
N ARG A 411 -20.09 20.25 -20.48
CA ARG A 411 -21.53 20.59 -20.61
C ARG A 411 -21.89 20.98 -22.05
N SER A 412 -20.96 21.61 -22.79
CA SER A 412 -21.17 22.00 -24.19
C SER A 412 -20.89 20.85 -25.17
N ILE A 413 -19.88 20.03 -24.88
CA ILE A 413 -19.51 18.86 -25.68
C ILE A 413 -19.97 17.62 -24.92
N ARG A 414 -20.65 16.67 -25.58
CA ARG A 414 -21.09 15.38 -25.01
C ARG A 414 -19.89 14.43 -24.72
N LEU A 415 -18.83 14.96 -24.10
CA LEU A 415 -17.58 14.30 -23.79
C LEU A 415 -17.81 13.13 -22.86
N ARG A 416 -17.07 12.05 -23.09
CA ARG A 416 -17.08 10.92 -22.17
C ARG A 416 -16.36 11.30 -20.88
N LYS A 417 -17.00 11.01 -19.74
CA LYS A 417 -16.51 11.37 -18.40
C LYS A 417 -15.11 10.82 -18.10
N ASP A 418 -14.74 9.68 -18.68
CA ASP A 418 -13.44 9.03 -18.51
C ASP A 418 -12.27 9.79 -19.17
N ILE A 419 -12.52 10.46 -20.30
CA ILE A 419 -11.51 11.27 -21.00
C ILE A 419 -11.23 12.53 -20.18
N HIS A 420 -12.30 13.17 -19.70
CA HIS A 420 -12.19 14.36 -18.87
C HIS A 420 -11.45 14.10 -17.56
N GLU A 421 -11.78 13.00 -16.85
CA GLU A 421 -11.11 12.61 -15.62
C GLU A 421 -9.61 12.36 -15.84
N LYS A 422 -9.22 11.69 -16.94
CA LYS A 422 -7.81 11.47 -17.28
C LYS A 422 -7.05 12.77 -17.52
N THR A 423 -7.64 13.73 -18.22
CA THR A 423 -7.04 15.05 -18.43
C THR A 423 -6.86 15.78 -17.10
N LEU A 424 -7.88 15.80 -16.24
CA LEU A 424 -7.78 16.44 -14.93
C LEU A 424 -6.67 15.83 -14.08
N LEU A 425 -6.57 14.49 -14.03
CA LEU A 425 -5.50 13.79 -13.32
C LEU A 425 -4.09 14.18 -13.80
N ALA A 426 -3.92 14.49 -15.08
CA ALA A 426 -2.66 14.94 -15.64
C ALA A 426 -2.35 16.42 -15.32
N LEU A 427 -3.37 17.27 -15.21
CA LEU A 427 -3.21 18.72 -14.95
C LEU A 427 -2.97 19.05 -13.47
N LEU A 428 -3.63 18.33 -12.56
CA LEU A 428 -3.61 18.61 -11.11
C LEU A 428 -2.21 18.77 -10.49
N PRO A 429 -1.21 17.91 -10.79
CA PRO A 429 0.14 18.02 -10.22
C PRO A 429 0.87 19.33 -10.54
N PHE A 430 0.46 20.05 -11.60
CA PHE A 430 1.09 21.30 -12.02
C PHE A 430 0.45 22.53 -11.36
N LEU A 431 -0.79 22.41 -10.85
CA LEU A 431 -1.53 23.54 -10.28
C LEU A 431 -0.80 24.25 -9.13
N PRO A 432 -0.17 23.57 -8.15
CA PRO A 432 0.49 24.26 -7.03
C PRO A 432 1.57 25.24 -7.52
N LYS A 433 2.38 24.82 -8.50
CA LYS A 433 3.43 25.65 -9.10
C LYS A 433 2.87 26.75 -10.00
N LEU A 434 1.75 26.49 -10.66
CA LEU A 434 1.07 27.46 -11.52
C LEU A 434 0.54 28.64 -10.70
N ILE A 435 -0.17 28.36 -9.61
CA ILE A 435 -0.79 29.36 -8.72
C ILE A 435 0.23 30.35 -8.15
N LEU A 436 1.45 29.88 -7.85
CA LEU A 436 2.54 30.73 -7.37
C LEU A 436 3.05 31.75 -8.39
N ARG A 437 2.88 31.48 -9.68
CA ARG A 437 3.56 32.19 -10.77
C ARG A 437 2.64 33.07 -11.62
N VAL A 438 1.32 32.88 -11.53
CA VAL A 438 0.32 33.66 -12.27
C VAL A 438 -0.11 34.94 -11.56
N ASP A 439 -0.61 35.90 -12.34
CA ASP A 439 -1.21 37.15 -11.88
C ASP A 439 -2.39 36.90 -10.92
N ARG A 440 -2.72 37.88 -10.08
CA ARG A 440 -3.77 37.76 -9.04
C ARG A 440 -5.12 37.32 -9.61
N ASP A 441 -5.58 37.94 -10.69
CA ASP A 441 -6.90 37.65 -11.28
C ASP A 441 -6.99 36.18 -11.75
N TRP A 442 -5.96 35.68 -12.43
CA TRP A 442 -5.91 34.28 -12.86
C TRP A 442 -5.74 33.31 -11.70
N ARG A 443 -5.01 33.71 -10.66
CA ARG A 443 -4.86 32.92 -9.44
C ARG A 443 -6.21 32.65 -8.79
N ASP A 444 -7.03 33.69 -8.66
CA ASP A 444 -8.33 33.61 -8.03
C ASP A 444 -9.30 32.76 -8.86
N ASN A 445 -9.33 32.96 -10.19
CA ASN A 445 -10.13 32.13 -11.11
C ASN A 445 -9.75 30.64 -11.02
N LEU A 446 -8.45 30.31 -10.99
CA LEU A 446 -7.98 28.92 -10.89
C LEU A 446 -8.27 28.30 -9.53
N LEU A 447 -8.13 29.06 -8.44
CA LEU A 447 -8.45 28.61 -7.08
C LEU A 447 -9.96 28.35 -6.92
N GLU A 448 -10.80 29.23 -7.45
CA GLU A 448 -12.25 29.04 -7.48
C GLU A 448 -12.62 27.80 -8.30
N ALA A 449 -12.09 27.70 -9.52
CA ALA A 449 -12.34 26.57 -10.41
C ALA A 449 -11.94 25.24 -9.76
N PHE A 450 -10.74 25.16 -9.17
CA PHE A 450 -10.27 23.98 -8.44
C PHE A 450 -11.14 23.67 -7.23
N THR A 451 -11.61 24.68 -6.48
CA THR A 451 -12.48 24.49 -5.31
C THR A 451 -13.83 23.90 -5.69
N ILE A 452 -14.39 24.32 -6.83
CA ILE A 452 -15.62 23.75 -7.40
C ILE A 452 -15.36 22.30 -7.82
N THR A 453 -14.27 22.02 -8.57
CA THR A 453 -13.90 20.65 -8.95
C THR A 453 -13.74 19.76 -7.72
N PHE A 454 -12.99 20.19 -6.72
CA PHE A 454 -12.80 19.46 -5.46
C PHE A 454 -14.13 19.18 -4.76
N SER A 455 -15.09 20.11 -4.84
CA SER A 455 -16.39 19.99 -4.20
C SER A 455 -17.35 19.03 -4.91
N ASP A 456 -17.32 19.01 -6.25
CA ASP A 456 -18.24 18.24 -7.09
C ASP A 456 -17.78 16.80 -7.33
N CYS A 457 -16.50 16.49 -7.08
CA CYS A 457 -15.94 15.15 -7.24
C CYS A 457 -16.54 14.15 -6.25
N LYS A 458 -16.82 12.93 -6.75
CA LYS A 458 -17.22 11.80 -5.90
C LYS A 458 -16.14 11.48 -4.86
N PRO A 459 -16.47 11.28 -3.57
CA PRO A 459 -15.52 11.02 -2.49
C PRO A 459 -14.50 9.91 -2.80
N GLU A 460 -14.96 8.81 -3.38
CA GLU A 460 -14.21 7.58 -3.66
C GLU A 460 -13.42 7.61 -4.97
N SER A 461 -13.56 8.68 -5.77
CA SER A 461 -12.94 8.77 -7.09
C SER A 461 -11.42 8.97 -7.03
N LYS A 462 -10.72 8.48 -8.06
CA LYS A 462 -9.29 8.74 -8.25
C LYS A 462 -8.99 10.23 -8.35
N LEU A 463 -9.91 10.98 -8.97
CA LEU A 463 -9.82 12.43 -9.08
C LEU A 463 -9.83 13.12 -7.71
N LYS A 464 -10.71 12.70 -6.78
CA LYS A 464 -10.75 13.26 -5.43
C LYS A 464 -9.42 13.04 -4.68
N LEU A 465 -8.82 11.85 -4.81
CA LEU A 465 -7.51 11.55 -4.23
C LEU A 465 -6.39 12.42 -4.82
N ALA A 466 -6.39 12.63 -6.14
CA ALA A 466 -5.45 13.53 -6.77
C ALA A 466 -5.63 14.99 -6.31
N CYS A 467 -6.88 15.43 -6.12
CA CYS A 467 -7.16 16.75 -5.53
C CYS A 467 -6.64 16.84 -4.09
N ILE A 468 -6.80 15.80 -3.26
CA ILE A 468 -6.25 15.78 -1.89
C ILE A 468 -4.72 15.90 -1.91
N SER A 469 -4.04 15.18 -2.81
CA SER A 469 -2.59 15.33 -3.00
C SER A 469 -2.21 16.75 -3.44
N THR A 470 -3.01 17.35 -4.30
CA THR A 470 -2.79 18.73 -4.77
C THR A 470 -3.00 19.74 -3.64
N VAL A 471 -4.04 19.56 -2.81
CA VAL A 471 -4.29 20.37 -1.61
C VAL A 471 -3.12 20.26 -0.63
N ARG A 472 -2.58 19.05 -0.43
CA ARG A 472 -1.39 18.82 0.40
C ARG A 472 -0.24 19.71 -0.06
N ASP A 473 0.10 19.64 -1.36
CA ASP A 473 1.21 20.41 -1.94
C ASP A 473 0.97 21.93 -1.93
N MET A 474 -0.30 22.36 -1.89
CA MET A 474 -0.67 23.78 -1.81
C MET A 474 -0.72 24.36 -0.39
N ILE A 475 -0.84 23.52 0.64
CA ILE A 475 -0.88 23.96 2.04
C ILE A 475 0.47 23.73 2.72
N ILE A 476 1.09 22.57 2.48
CA ILE A 476 2.37 22.18 3.09
C ILE A 476 3.46 22.40 2.02
N PRO A 477 4.22 23.50 2.10
CA PRO A 477 5.26 23.77 1.13
C PRO A 477 6.38 22.74 1.26
N ASN A 478 6.54 21.88 0.24
CA ASN A 478 7.79 21.14 0.03
C ASN A 478 8.86 22.17 -0.37
N GLY A 479 10.10 22.06 0.11
CA GLY A 479 11.15 23.10 0.05
C GLY A 479 11.43 23.81 -1.30
N ASP A 480 10.87 23.34 -2.42
CA ASP A 480 10.86 23.98 -3.74
C ASP A 480 9.75 25.05 -3.94
N ILE A 481 8.75 25.12 -3.05
CA ILE A 481 7.50 25.90 -3.19
C ILE A 481 7.43 26.89 -2.02
N LEU A 482 8.07 28.06 -2.15
CA LEU A 482 7.91 29.16 -1.20
C LEU A 482 6.78 30.07 -1.67
N TYR A 483 5.69 30.14 -0.91
CA TYR A 483 4.62 31.11 -1.16
C TYR A 483 5.18 32.52 -0.95
N PRO A 484 5.19 33.40 -1.98
CA PRO A 484 5.79 34.74 -1.88
C PRO A 484 5.15 35.62 -0.80
N ASN A 485 3.92 35.29 -0.37
CA ASN A 485 3.20 35.99 0.68
C ASN A 485 2.40 34.97 1.50
N ALA A 486 2.88 34.59 2.69
CA ALA A 486 2.10 33.85 3.68
C ALA A 486 0.89 34.67 4.24
N SER A 487 0.53 35.77 3.59
CA SER A 487 -0.45 36.77 4.04
C SER A 487 -1.42 37.20 2.95
N ASP A 488 -1.52 36.47 1.83
CA ASP A 488 -2.54 36.74 0.81
C ASP A 488 -3.91 36.22 1.28
N PRO A 489 -4.86 37.11 1.66
CA PRO A 489 -6.11 36.71 2.32
C PRO A 489 -6.97 35.79 1.44
N THR A 490 -6.90 35.95 0.11
CA THR A 490 -7.68 35.14 -0.84
C THR A 490 -7.20 33.69 -0.88
N VAL A 491 -5.89 33.46 -0.93
CA VAL A 491 -5.32 32.10 -0.90
C VAL A 491 -5.63 31.42 0.43
N HIS A 492 -5.52 32.16 1.54
CA HIS A 492 -5.86 31.65 2.86
C HIS A 492 -7.35 31.26 2.96
N TYR A 493 -8.25 32.04 2.37
CA TYR A 493 -9.68 31.71 2.33
C TYR A 493 -9.96 30.34 1.68
N TYR A 494 -9.35 30.06 0.52
CA TYR A 494 -9.52 28.76 -0.15
C TYR A 494 -8.86 27.62 0.62
N GLN A 495 -7.66 27.83 1.19
CA GLN A 495 -6.98 26.83 2.02
C GLN A 495 -7.85 26.43 3.22
N VAL A 496 -8.43 27.40 3.93
CA VAL A 496 -9.35 27.15 5.05
C VAL A 496 -10.60 26.41 4.58
N ALA A 497 -11.18 26.79 3.44
CA ALA A 497 -12.35 26.12 2.87
C ALA A 497 -12.07 24.63 2.55
N TRP A 498 -10.87 24.30 2.05
CA TRP A 498 -10.49 22.91 1.77
C TRP A 498 -10.26 22.11 3.06
N VAL A 499 -9.54 22.67 4.03
CA VAL A 499 -9.27 22.01 5.32
C VAL A 499 -10.57 21.68 6.05
N ASN A 500 -11.52 22.63 6.08
CA ASN A 500 -12.83 22.43 6.72
C ASN A 500 -13.70 21.35 6.05
N LYS A 501 -13.41 20.97 4.81
CA LYS A 501 -14.14 19.94 4.07
C LYS A 501 -13.53 18.54 4.21
N LEU A 502 -12.31 18.41 4.75
CA LEU A 502 -11.68 17.11 4.99
C LEU A 502 -12.39 16.26 6.05
N PRO A 503 -12.85 16.81 7.20
CA PRO A 503 -13.64 16.07 8.18
C PRO A 503 -14.94 15.47 7.63
N SER A 504 -15.73 16.25 6.90
CA SER A 504 -16.96 15.74 6.27
C SER A 504 -16.67 14.66 5.24
N LEU A 505 -15.57 14.79 4.47
CA LEU A 505 -15.11 13.76 3.54
C LEU A 505 -14.68 12.48 4.27
N LEU A 506 -14.05 12.59 5.44
CA LEU A 506 -13.67 11.45 6.28
C LEU A 506 -14.91 10.64 6.70
N ASN A 507 -16.00 11.32 7.07
CA ASN A 507 -17.28 10.68 7.40
C ASN A 507 -17.94 10.02 6.19
N GLN A 508 -17.87 10.65 5.01
CA GLN A 508 -18.44 10.10 3.77
C GLN A 508 -17.72 8.83 3.30
N LEU A 509 -16.39 8.77 3.45
CA LEU A 509 -15.59 7.61 3.06
C LEU A 509 -15.70 6.46 4.06
N GLY A 510 -15.73 6.80 5.36
CA GLY A 510 -15.92 5.88 6.46
C GLY A 510 -15.05 4.62 6.36
N ASN A 511 -15.65 3.46 6.60
CA ASN A 511 -15.04 2.14 6.49
C ASN A 511 -15.19 1.49 5.11
N GLU A 512 -16.04 2.01 4.23
CA GLU A 512 -16.29 1.44 2.90
C GLU A 512 -15.07 1.60 1.96
N HIS A 513 -14.27 2.64 2.18
CA HIS A 513 -13.12 2.98 1.34
C HIS A 513 -11.84 3.23 2.15
N PRO A 514 -11.25 2.19 2.77
CA PRO A 514 -10.16 2.35 3.74
C PRO A 514 -8.91 3.02 3.18
N VAL A 515 -8.56 2.77 1.91
CA VAL A 515 -7.40 3.41 1.27
C VAL A 515 -7.60 4.92 1.11
N SER A 516 -8.80 5.34 0.70
CA SER A 516 -9.12 6.77 0.55
C SER A 516 -9.20 7.47 1.91
N THR A 517 -9.81 6.81 2.90
CA THR A 517 -9.85 7.25 4.29
C THR A 517 -8.44 7.46 4.84
N GLN A 518 -7.52 6.54 4.57
CA GLN A 518 -6.13 6.64 4.98
C GLN A 518 -5.42 7.88 4.41
N VAL A 519 -5.65 8.21 3.13
CA VAL A 519 -5.06 9.38 2.48
C VAL A 519 -5.57 10.69 3.12
N VAL A 520 -6.86 10.75 3.45
CA VAL A 520 -7.45 11.91 4.15
C VAL A 520 -6.86 12.05 5.56
N LEU A 521 -6.77 10.95 6.31
CA LEU A 521 -6.16 10.94 7.65
C LEU A 521 -4.68 11.35 7.62
N GLN A 522 -3.92 10.89 6.63
CA GLN A 522 -2.53 11.28 6.45
C GLN A 522 -2.39 12.79 6.21
N LEU A 523 -3.26 13.38 5.36
CA LEU A 523 -3.26 14.82 5.15
C LEU A 523 -3.63 15.57 6.44
N LEU A 524 -4.68 15.16 7.14
CA LEU A 524 -5.10 15.78 8.41
C LEU A 524 -3.98 15.74 9.47
N LEU A 525 -3.27 14.61 9.59
CA LEU A 525 -2.11 14.47 10.47
C LEU A 525 -0.98 15.43 10.09
N ASP A 526 -0.65 15.51 8.80
CA ASP A 526 0.44 16.37 8.34
C ASP A 526 0.09 17.86 8.48
N LEU A 527 -1.16 18.24 8.27
CA LEU A 527 -1.67 19.59 8.57
C LEU A 527 -1.59 19.92 10.06
N GLY A 528 -1.91 18.95 10.93
CA GLY A 528 -1.81 19.11 12.38
C GLY A 528 -0.37 19.30 12.86
N ARG A 529 0.59 18.58 12.26
CA ARG A 529 2.02 18.73 12.57
C ARG A 529 2.58 20.09 12.19
N VAL A 530 2.10 20.66 11.09
CA VAL A 530 2.53 21.99 10.60
C VAL A 530 1.78 23.12 11.32
N GLY A 531 0.69 22.82 12.03
CA GLY A 531 -0.12 23.81 12.74
C GLY A 531 -1.09 24.58 11.84
N CYS A 532 -1.46 24.03 10.68
CA CYS A 532 -2.37 24.66 9.71
C CYS A 532 -3.85 24.29 9.92
N LEU A 533 -4.18 23.61 11.01
CA LEU A 533 -5.56 23.26 11.34
C LEU A 533 -6.27 24.47 11.96
N ASN A 534 -7.01 25.20 11.15
CA ASN A 534 -7.98 26.19 11.65
C ASN A 534 -9.26 25.46 12.03
N ALA A 535 -9.43 25.11 13.31
CA ALA A 535 -10.61 24.39 13.78
C ALA A 535 -11.86 25.28 13.73
N SER A 536 -12.66 25.16 12.67
CA SER A 536 -14.05 25.63 12.72
C SER A 536 -14.88 24.74 13.66
N PRO A 537 -15.98 25.23 14.25
CA PRO A 537 -16.85 24.40 15.09
C PRO A 537 -17.40 23.17 14.35
N THR A 538 -17.65 23.31 13.04
CA THR A 538 -18.13 22.21 12.18
C THR A 538 -17.10 21.09 12.00
N CYS A 539 -15.81 21.43 12.04
CA CYS A 539 -14.71 20.48 11.92
C CYS A 539 -14.70 19.49 13.10
N GLU A 540 -14.95 20.00 14.31
CA GLU A 540 -15.04 19.19 15.52
C GLU A 540 -16.25 18.26 15.51
N ASP A 541 -17.42 18.75 15.07
CA ASP A 541 -18.64 17.94 14.96
C ASP A 541 -18.45 16.76 13.99
N ASP A 542 -17.82 16.99 12.84
CA ASP A 542 -17.53 15.96 11.86
C ASP A 542 -16.52 14.93 12.39
N ILE A 543 -15.43 15.37 13.01
CA ILE A 543 -14.46 14.44 13.60
C ILE A 543 -15.07 13.65 14.75
N ARG A 544 -15.95 14.27 15.54
CA ARG A 544 -16.72 13.57 16.57
C ARG A 544 -17.57 12.45 15.98
N ASN A 545 -18.26 12.71 14.86
CA ASN A 545 -19.08 11.71 14.16
C ASN A 545 -18.26 10.51 13.65
N PHE A 546 -17.00 10.74 13.29
CA PHE A 546 -16.08 9.68 12.86
C PHE A 546 -15.74 8.68 13.99
N PHE A 547 -15.60 9.16 15.23
CA PHE A 547 -15.36 8.31 16.40
C PHE A 547 -16.66 7.77 17.02
N SER A 548 -17.76 8.52 16.96
CA SER A 548 -19.07 8.06 17.43
C SER A 548 -20.22 8.74 16.68
N LEU A 549 -21.11 7.97 16.07
CA LEU A 549 -22.38 8.47 15.53
C LEU A 549 -23.30 8.90 16.68
N CYS A 550 -23.31 10.18 17.03
CA CYS A 550 -24.21 10.69 18.06
C CYS A 550 -25.57 11.08 17.47
N GLN A 551 -26.40 10.13 17.01
CA GLN A 551 -27.85 10.35 16.84
C GLN A 551 -28.66 9.06 17.04
N GLY A 552 -29.51 9.02 18.08
CA GLY A 552 -30.62 8.06 18.20
C GLY A 552 -30.39 6.84 19.12
N GLU A 553 -31.37 6.55 19.97
CA GLU A 553 -31.50 5.28 20.70
C GLU A 553 -31.64 4.13 19.69
N GLY A 554 -30.53 3.46 19.36
CA GLY A 554 -30.53 2.28 18.50
C GLY A 554 -29.27 2.04 17.66
N ASP A 555 -28.40 3.04 17.48
CA ASP A 555 -27.27 2.92 16.54
C ASP A 555 -26.00 2.28 17.12
N VAL A 556 -25.29 1.56 16.24
CA VAL A 556 -24.08 0.76 16.54
C VAL A 556 -22.99 1.64 17.17
N PRO A 557 -22.62 1.41 18.44
CA PRO A 557 -21.83 2.37 19.21
C PRO A 557 -20.33 2.25 18.90
N GLY A 558 -19.85 2.65 17.72
CA GLY A 558 -18.41 2.57 17.39
C GLY A 558 -17.88 3.54 16.32
N GLY A 559 -18.77 4.23 15.60
CA GLY A 559 -18.39 5.10 14.48
C GLY A 559 -17.66 4.35 13.34
N PRO A 560 -17.37 5.02 12.22
CA PRO A 560 -16.54 4.44 11.16
C PRO A 560 -15.13 4.03 11.63
N PHE A 561 -14.54 4.74 12.60
CA PHE A 561 -13.19 4.47 13.12
C PHE A 561 -12.99 3.03 13.60
N ALA A 562 -13.92 2.49 14.38
CA ALA A 562 -13.76 1.17 15.00
C ALA A 562 -13.70 0.03 13.97
N SER A 563 -14.26 0.24 12.77
CA SER A 563 -14.29 -0.76 11.70
C SER A 563 -13.15 -0.63 10.67
N LEU A 564 -12.23 0.33 10.86
CA LEU A 564 -11.11 0.55 9.95
C LEU A 564 -9.94 -0.44 10.18
N PRO A 565 -9.09 -0.66 9.16
CA PRO A 565 -7.82 -1.37 9.34
C PRO A 565 -6.90 -0.67 10.34
N ARG A 566 -6.03 -1.44 10.99
CA ARG A 566 -5.13 -0.97 12.06
C ARG A 566 -4.23 0.18 11.65
N GLU A 567 -3.74 0.18 10.41
CA GLU A 567 -2.90 1.25 9.88
C GLU A 567 -3.64 2.59 9.78
N ALA A 568 -4.91 2.55 9.38
CA ALA A 568 -5.76 3.74 9.31
C ALA A 568 -6.17 4.21 10.72
N GLN A 569 -6.43 3.28 11.64
CA GLN A 569 -6.70 3.61 13.04
C GLN A 569 -5.51 4.31 13.69
N GLU A 570 -4.28 3.81 13.53
CA GLU A 570 -3.09 4.46 14.09
C GLU A 570 -2.89 5.88 13.54
N LEU A 571 -3.17 6.11 12.24
CA LEU A 571 -3.11 7.46 11.67
C LEU A 571 -4.16 8.39 12.26
N ALA A 572 -5.40 7.92 12.45
CA ALA A 572 -6.45 8.69 13.11
C ALA A 572 -6.11 9.01 14.57
N LEU A 573 -5.51 8.06 15.29
CA LEU A 573 -5.07 8.26 16.66
C LEU A 573 -3.87 9.22 16.75
N CYS A 574 -2.91 9.11 15.83
CA CYS A 574 -1.82 10.08 15.73
C CYS A 574 -2.35 11.49 15.42
N PHE A 575 -3.33 11.59 14.52
CA PHE A 575 -3.99 12.86 14.20
C PHE A 575 -4.71 13.44 15.42
N LEU A 576 -5.38 12.61 16.20
CA LEU A 576 -6.11 13.03 17.42
C LEU A 576 -5.21 13.80 18.40
N TYR A 577 -3.93 13.45 18.50
CA TYR A 577 -2.96 14.19 19.31
C TYR A 577 -2.73 15.63 18.83
N TYR A 578 -2.73 15.87 17.52
CA TYR A 578 -2.49 17.19 16.91
C TYR A 578 -3.77 17.99 16.65
N PHE A 579 -4.94 17.37 16.64
CA PHE A 579 -6.20 18.00 16.29
C PHE A 579 -6.61 19.12 17.28
N THR A 580 -6.10 19.09 18.52
CA THR A 580 -6.60 19.93 19.61
C THR A 580 -5.54 20.89 20.11
N THR A 581 -5.20 21.90 19.32
CA THR A 581 -4.21 22.92 19.71
C THR A 581 -4.71 23.82 20.86
N ASP A 582 -6.04 23.98 21.05
CA ASP A 582 -6.62 24.90 22.05
C ASP A 582 -7.44 24.27 23.20
N LYS A 583 -7.73 22.95 23.14
CA LYS A 583 -8.20 22.03 24.22
C LYS A 583 -9.15 20.97 23.66
N PHE A 584 -9.15 19.76 24.21
CA PHE A 584 -10.22 18.79 23.96
C PHE A 584 -11.55 19.29 24.52
N SER A 585 -12.60 19.30 23.70
CA SER A 585 -13.94 19.61 24.17
C SER A 585 -14.56 18.44 24.96
N SER A 586 -15.47 18.74 25.88
CA SER A 586 -16.22 17.70 26.61
C SER A 586 -17.04 16.78 25.68
N PRO A 587 -17.72 17.28 24.61
CA PRO A 587 -18.36 16.42 23.61
C PRO A 587 -17.41 15.47 22.90
N MET A 588 -16.21 15.92 22.53
CA MET A 588 -15.21 15.09 21.86
C MET A 588 -14.72 13.96 22.80
N MET A 589 -14.43 14.27 24.06
CA MET A 589 -14.07 13.26 25.05
C MET A 589 -15.16 12.20 25.21
N LYS A 590 -16.45 12.59 25.24
CA LYS A 590 -17.58 11.65 25.33
C LYS A 590 -17.66 10.72 24.11
N ALA A 591 -17.37 11.21 22.91
CA ALA A 591 -17.33 10.40 21.70
C ALA A 591 -16.22 9.35 21.76
N ILE A 592 -15.01 9.75 22.20
CA ILE A 592 -13.87 8.84 22.34
C ILE A 592 -14.15 7.78 23.42
N VAL A 593 -14.73 8.15 24.56
CA VAL A 593 -15.16 7.17 25.58
C VAL A 593 -16.18 6.19 25.00
N SER A 594 -17.17 6.68 24.24
CA SER A 594 -18.18 5.83 23.64
C SER A 594 -17.57 4.83 22.65
N CYS A 595 -16.57 5.26 21.88
CA CYS A 595 -15.78 4.40 21.02
C CYS A 595 -14.99 3.34 21.82
N CYS A 596 -14.35 3.73 22.92
CA CYS A 596 -13.63 2.80 23.81
C CYS A 596 -14.54 1.75 24.46
N LEU A 597 -15.81 2.09 24.68
CA LEU A 597 -16.83 1.19 25.25
C LEU A 597 -17.48 0.30 24.18
N TYR A 598 -17.06 0.40 22.91
CA TYR A 598 -17.56 -0.43 21.84
C TYR A 598 -17.04 -1.88 21.96
N PRO A 599 -17.91 -2.90 22.01
CA PRO A 599 -17.45 -4.28 22.21
C PRO A 599 -16.55 -4.83 21.10
N GLN A 600 -16.62 -4.32 19.87
CA GLN A 600 -15.83 -4.86 18.74
C GLN A 600 -14.49 -4.16 18.54
N LEU A 601 -14.15 -3.15 19.37
CA LEU A 601 -12.87 -2.48 19.28
C LEU A 601 -11.74 -3.41 19.72
N GLU A 602 -10.68 -3.49 18.92
CA GLU A 602 -9.52 -4.35 19.24
C GLU A 602 -8.79 -3.85 20.51
N PRO A 603 -8.39 -4.74 21.44
CA PRO A 603 -7.71 -4.37 22.68
C PRO A 603 -6.48 -3.48 22.48
N ALA A 604 -5.66 -3.75 21.47
CA ALA A 604 -4.46 -2.97 21.17
C ALA A 604 -4.80 -1.50 20.83
N VAL A 605 -5.92 -1.26 20.13
CA VAL A 605 -6.38 0.08 19.77
C VAL A 605 -6.92 0.81 21.00
N LEU A 606 -7.63 0.10 21.87
CA LEU A 606 -8.10 0.64 23.15
C LEU A 606 -6.94 1.12 24.04
N TYR A 607 -5.90 0.29 24.21
CA TYR A 607 -4.70 0.67 24.97
C TYR A 607 -4.05 1.91 24.37
N ARG A 608 -3.94 1.94 23.04
CA ARG A 608 -3.35 3.05 22.30
C ARG A 608 -4.12 4.36 22.46
N ILE A 609 -5.45 4.33 22.51
CA ILE A 609 -6.28 5.51 22.78
C ILE A 609 -5.96 6.09 24.17
N VAL A 610 -5.91 5.24 25.19
CA VAL A 610 -5.62 5.67 26.57
C VAL A 610 -4.21 6.29 26.67
N GLU A 611 -3.21 5.69 26.02
CA GLU A 611 -1.84 6.23 25.95
C GLU A 611 -1.80 7.62 25.31
N ILE A 612 -2.48 7.81 24.17
CA ILE A 612 -2.46 9.07 23.43
C ILE A 612 -3.19 10.17 24.20
N LEU A 613 -4.33 9.87 24.81
CA LEU A 613 -5.05 10.83 25.65
C LEU A 613 -4.24 11.18 26.90
N HIS A 614 -3.59 10.22 27.54
CA HIS A 614 -2.71 10.51 28.68
C HIS A 614 -1.51 11.36 28.26
N THR A 615 -0.94 11.12 27.07
CA THR A 615 0.15 11.93 26.52
C THR A 615 -0.31 13.35 26.17
N ALA A 616 -1.50 13.50 25.60
CA ALA A 616 -2.12 14.81 25.33
C ALA A 616 -2.42 15.58 26.63
N TYR A 617 -2.85 14.88 27.69
CA TYR A 617 -2.99 15.45 29.03
C TYR A 617 -1.64 15.96 29.56
N ARG A 618 -0.56 15.17 29.46
CA ARG A 618 0.79 15.59 29.89
C ARG A 618 1.31 16.81 29.14
N ALA A 619 0.94 16.94 27.86
CA ALA A 619 1.25 18.11 27.04
C ALA A 619 0.39 19.34 27.36
N GLY A 620 -0.66 19.20 28.18
CA GLY A 620 -1.54 20.30 28.61
C GLY A 620 -2.78 20.54 27.74
N TYR A 621 -3.07 19.66 26.77
CA TYR A 621 -4.22 19.81 25.86
C TYR A 621 -5.56 19.38 26.46
N ILE A 622 -5.55 18.57 27.52
CA ILE A 622 -6.75 18.08 28.20
C ILE A 622 -6.81 18.65 29.62
N GLN A 623 -7.96 19.20 30.01
CA GLN A 623 -8.16 19.63 31.39
C GLN A 623 -8.16 18.43 32.34
N ILE A 624 -7.59 18.61 33.54
CA ILE A 624 -7.45 17.54 34.52
C ILE A 624 -8.81 16.89 34.88
N THR A 625 -9.87 17.69 34.95
CA THR A 625 -11.24 17.23 35.23
C THR A 625 -11.80 16.33 34.13
N ASP A 626 -11.54 16.69 32.86
CA ASP A 626 -12.00 15.91 31.71
C ASP A 626 -11.23 14.60 31.58
N HIS A 627 -9.91 14.62 31.87
CA HIS A 627 -9.09 13.41 31.89
C HIS A 627 -9.52 12.44 32.99
N PHE A 628 -9.78 12.92 34.21
CA PHE A 628 -10.34 12.09 35.27
C PHE A 628 -11.70 11.52 34.90
N SER A 629 -12.59 12.35 34.34
CA SER A 629 -13.90 11.92 33.87
C SER A 629 -13.79 10.80 32.83
N PHE A 630 -12.85 10.92 31.89
CA PHE A 630 -12.53 9.88 30.90
C PHE A 630 -12.11 8.57 31.56
N LEU A 631 -11.07 8.60 32.40
CA LEU A 631 -10.50 7.40 33.04
C LEU A 631 -11.54 6.69 33.92
N ILE A 632 -12.27 7.45 34.74
CA ILE A 632 -13.30 6.92 35.64
C ILE A 632 -14.47 6.34 34.83
N THR A 633 -14.94 7.05 33.80
CA THR A 633 -16.07 6.57 32.98
C THR A 633 -15.70 5.30 32.22
N LEU A 634 -14.47 5.22 31.69
CA LEU A 634 -13.96 4.04 31.02
C LEU A 634 -14.02 2.83 31.96
N ILE A 635 -13.50 2.95 33.19
CA ILE A 635 -13.52 1.85 34.17
C ILE A 635 -14.94 1.54 34.67
N ALA A 636 -15.75 2.55 34.96
CA ALA A 636 -17.07 2.34 35.55
C ALA A 636 -18.09 1.73 34.57
N ARG A 637 -17.97 2.03 33.27
CA ARG A 637 -18.96 1.63 32.25
C ARG A 637 -18.49 0.54 31.30
N PHE A 638 -17.24 0.07 31.40
CA PHE A 638 -16.75 -1.03 30.56
C PHE A 638 -17.59 -2.28 30.77
N LYS A 639 -18.16 -2.83 29.70
CA LYS A 639 -18.98 -4.04 29.74
C LYS A 639 -18.08 -5.27 29.69
N VAL A 640 -17.83 -5.87 30.83
CA VAL A 640 -17.20 -7.20 30.91
C VAL A 640 -18.30 -8.24 30.70
N VAL A 641 -18.27 -8.95 29.57
CA VAL A 641 -19.18 -10.10 29.37
C VAL A 641 -18.71 -11.20 30.33
N PRO A 642 -19.54 -11.65 31.29
CA PRO A 642 -19.14 -12.72 32.19
C PRO A 642 -18.91 -13.99 31.35
N GLU A 643 -17.73 -14.58 31.48
CA GLU A 643 -17.46 -15.92 30.98
C GLU A 643 -18.45 -16.87 31.65
N LYS A 644 -19.57 -17.18 31.00
CA LYS A 644 -20.28 -18.42 31.32
C LYS A 644 -19.28 -19.51 31.01
N LEU A 645 -18.73 -20.13 32.05
CA LEU A 645 -17.82 -21.26 32.04
C LEU A 645 -18.22 -22.26 30.93
N GLN A 646 -17.70 -22.05 29.72
CA GLN A 646 -17.94 -22.93 28.60
C GLN A 646 -17.02 -24.13 28.82
N SER A 647 -17.64 -25.26 29.15
CA SER A 647 -17.04 -26.56 28.94
C SER A 647 -16.60 -26.68 27.48
N SER A 648 -15.38 -27.19 27.32
CA SER A 648 -14.84 -27.82 26.13
C SER A 648 -14.83 -27.00 24.84
N ILE A 649 -13.65 -26.52 24.45
CA ILE A 649 -12.89 -26.95 23.26
C ILE A 649 -11.84 -25.85 22.99
N GLU A 650 -10.60 -26.30 22.82
CA GLU A 650 -9.45 -25.63 22.20
C GLU A 650 -9.64 -24.17 21.79
N CYS A 651 -8.96 -23.24 22.48
CA CYS A 651 -8.83 -21.88 21.98
C CYS A 651 -7.42 -21.36 22.22
N ASN A 652 -6.65 -21.29 21.12
CA ASN A 652 -5.45 -20.47 21.01
C ASN A 652 -5.83 -18.99 21.22
N GLU A 653 -5.08 -18.31 22.09
CA GLU A 653 -4.72 -16.87 22.03
C GLU A 653 -5.76 -15.88 21.47
N ARG A 654 -6.99 -15.89 21.98
CA ARG A 654 -7.83 -14.68 21.98
C ARG A 654 -7.94 -14.19 23.41
N GLU A 655 -7.34 -13.02 23.68
CA GLU A 655 -7.47 -12.31 24.95
C GLU A 655 -8.96 -12.26 25.34
N THR A 656 -9.31 -12.88 26.46
CA THR A 656 -10.69 -12.81 26.94
C THR A 656 -10.99 -11.37 27.35
N TYR A 657 -12.22 -10.89 27.18
CA TYR A 657 -12.63 -9.52 27.55
C TYR A 657 -12.30 -9.18 29.02
N CYS A 658 -12.22 -10.18 29.91
CA CYS A 658 -11.73 -10.03 31.28
C CYS A 658 -10.23 -9.71 31.33
N GLY A 659 -9.40 -10.36 30.50
CA GLY A 659 -7.98 -10.04 30.33
C GLY A 659 -7.77 -8.61 29.82
N THR A 660 -8.52 -8.20 28.79
CA THR A 660 -8.46 -6.82 28.27
C THR A 660 -8.80 -5.80 29.35
N PHE A 661 -9.89 -6.00 30.10
CA PHE A 661 -10.28 -5.06 31.16
C PHE A 661 -9.27 -5.00 32.32
N LYS A 662 -8.58 -6.10 32.64
CA LYS A 662 -7.48 -6.13 33.61
C LYS A 662 -6.31 -5.26 33.16
N GLU A 663 -5.91 -5.35 31.89
CA GLU A 663 -4.83 -4.50 31.35
C GLU A 663 -5.25 -3.02 31.27
N VAL A 664 -6.49 -2.72 30.85
CA VAL A 664 -7.04 -1.35 30.92
C VAL A 664 -6.99 -0.81 32.35
N THR A 665 -7.37 -1.62 33.34
CA THR A 665 -7.32 -1.24 34.75
C THR A 665 -5.90 -0.90 35.20
N LYS A 666 -4.90 -1.70 34.80
CA LYS A 666 -3.48 -1.43 35.11
C LYS A 666 -3.01 -0.13 34.43
N LEU A 667 -3.37 0.07 33.16
CA LEU A 667 -2.99 1.27 32.41
C LEU A 667 -3.59 2.52 33.04
N VAL A 668 -4.89 2.50 33.38
CA VAL A 668 -5.56 3.62 34.08
C VAL A 668 -4.90 3.89 35.43
N CYS A 669 -4.57 2.85 36.19
CA CYS A 669 -3.85 3.01 37.46
C CYS A 669 -2.46 3.64 37.28
N SER A 670 -1.71 3.23 36.25
CA SER A 670 -0.43 3.84 35.89
C SER A 670 -0.62 5.32 35.58
N CYS A 671 -1.57 5.67 34.71
CA CYS A 671 -1.87 7.06 34.38
C CYS A 671 -2.17 7.89 35.62
N LEU A 672 -3.01 7.38 36.54
CA LEU A 672 -3.34 8.07 37.79
C LEU A 672 -2.12 8.31 38.68
N SER A 673 -1.22 7.32 38.78
CA SER A 673 0.02 7.46 39.57
C SER A 673 1.01 8.46 38.99
N GLU A 674 0.94 8.71 37.68
CA GLU A 674 1.83 9.63 36.96
C GLU A 674 1.28 11.07 36.90
N MET A 675 0.04 11.30 37.33
CA MET A 675 -0.63 12.62 37.31
C MET A 675 -0.14 13.59 38.40
N GLY A 676 0.69 13.13 39.35
CA GLY A 676 1.26 13.96 40.41
C GLY A 676 1.25 13.26 41.78
N ASP A 677 1.13 14.04 42.85
CA ASP A 677 1.02 13.50 44.21
C ASP A 677 -0.27 12.68 44.37
N SER A 678 -0.11 11.39 44.64
CA SER A 678 -1.22 10.44 44.80
C SER A 678 -2.24 10.88 45.85
N SER A 679 -1.80 11.56 46.91
CA SER A 679 -2.70 12.04 47.97
C SER A 679 -3.61 13.18 47.51
N LEU A 680 -3.09 14.12 46.71
CA LEU A 680 -3.87 15.21 46.13
C LEU A 680 -4.80 14.70 45.04
N VAL A 681 -4.31 13.78 44.20
CA VAL A 681 -5.14 13.13 43.18
C VAL A 681 -6.30 12.41 43.84
N LEU A 682 -6.05 11.65 44.92
CA LEU A 682 -7.09 10.99 45.69
C LEU A 682 -8.13 12.00 46.16
N GLN A 683 -7.74 13.11 46.80
CA GLN A 683 -8.69 14.12 47.28
C GLN A 683 -9.60 14.70 46.19
N ILE A 684 -9.10 14.82 44.95
CA ILE A 684 -9.89 15.32 43.82
C ILE A 684 -10.90 14.28 43.34
N VAL A 685 -10.48 13.01 43.19
CA VAL A 685 -11.31 11.96 42.59
C VAL A 685 -12.16 11.18 43.61
N GLU A 686 -11.83 11.25 44.90
CA GLU A 686 -12.40 10.45 45.99
C GLU A 686 -13.93 10.48 45.94
N LYS A 687 -14.53 11.67 45.90
CA LYS A 687 -15.99 11.83 45.86
C LYS A 687 -16.62 11.10 44.66
N VAL A 688 -16.02 11.22 43.47
CA VAL A 688 -16.55 10.62 42.24
C VAL A 688 -16.42 9.10 42.26
N LEU A 689 -15.30 8.56 42.76
CA LEU A 689 -15.12 7.12 42.92
C LEU A 689 -16.11 6.53 43.93
N LEU A 690 -16.37 7.22 45.04
CA LEU A 690 -17.39 6.80 46.01
C LEU A 690 -18.79 6.79 45.40
N GLU A 691 -19.15 7.81 44.61
CA GLU A 691 -20.43 7.85 43.91
C GLU A 691 -20.60 6.63 43.00
N GLN A 692 -19.54 6.18 42.31
CA GLN A 692 -19.58 4.95 41.52
C GLN A 692 -19.72 3.69 42.39
N ILE A 693 -19.08 3.62 43.56
CA ILE A 693 -19.20 2.50 44.50
C ILE A 693 -20.63 2.36 45.05
N VAL A 694 -21.28 3.49 45.37
CA VAL A 694 -22.66 3.51 45.88
C VAL A 694 -23.65 2.91 44.88
N LEU A 695 -23.38 3.03 43.57
CA LEU A 695 -24.18 2.41 42.51
C LEU A 695 -24.07 0.87 42.46
N LYS A 696 -23.25 0.25 43.31
CA LYS A 696 -23.00 -1.21 43.36
C LYS A 696 -22.59 -1.76 41.99
N PRO A 697 -21.39 -1.39 41.49
CA PRO A 697 -20.92 -1.82 40.19
C PRO A 697 -20.75 -3.35 40.11
N ALA A 698 -20.69 -3.88 38.88
CA ALA A 698 -20.37 -5.29 38.65
C ALA A 698 -19.01 -5.68 39.26
N LEU A 699 -18.78 -6.96 39.50
CA LEU A 699 -17.62 -7.45 40.28
C LEU A 699 -16.28 -6.94 39.74
N ASP A 700 -16.08 -7.01 38.43
CA ASP A 700 -14.86 -6.54 37.76
C ASP A 700 -14.69 -5.02 37.88
N ASN A 701 -15.73 -4.24 37.57
CA ASN A 701 -15.69 -2.79 37.66
C ASN A 701 -15.46 -2.32 39.12
N GLY A 702 -16.10 -2.97 40.09
CA GLY A 702 -15.87 -2.75 41.51
C GLY A 702 -14.43 -3.04 41.93
N CYS A 703 -13.85 -4.14 41.42
CA CYS A 703 -12.44 -4.46 41.64
C CYS A 703 -11.51 -3.38 41.09
N ALA A 704 -11.78 -2.91 39.86
CA ALA A 704 -10.99 -1.89 39.21
C ALA A 704 -11.05 -0.55 39.95
N ILE A 705 -12.24 -0.12 40.39
CA ILE A 705 -12.41 1.08 41.21
C ILE A 705 -11.65 0.96 42.55
N LEU A 706 -11.74 -0.18 43.24
CA LEU A 706 -10.99 -0.41 44.47
C LEU A 706 -9.47 -0.37 44.22
N ARG A 707 -8.99 -0.89 43.09
CA ARG A 707 -7.57 -0.81 42.69
C ARG A 707 -7.12 0.63 42.44
N MET A 708 -7.95 1.45 41.79
CA MET A 708 -7.69 2.89 41.62
C MET A 708 -7.53 3.58 42.98
N ILE A 709 -8.42 3.29 43.95
CA ILE A 709 -8.30 3.81 45.32
C ILE A 709 -7.00 3.33 45.98
N CYS A 710 -6.67 2.03 45.88
CA CYS A 710 -5.46 1.47 46.48
C CYS A 710 -4.16 2.07 45.92
N VAL A 711 -4.15 2.40 44.63
CA VAL A 711 -2.98 3.03 43.97
C VAL A 711 -2.77 4.46 44.44
N LEU A 712 -3.87 5.16 44.75
CA LEU A 712 -3.82 6.54 45.19
C LEU A 712 -3.66 6.71 46.71
N ASP A 713 -4.08 5.72 47.51
CA ASP A 713 -3.96 5.75 48.97
C ASP A 713 -2.52 5.43 49.45
N SER A 714 -1.88 6.42 50.06
CA SER A 714 -0.49 6.34 50.55
C SER A 714 -0.43 6.00 52.04
N THR A 715 0.70 5.41 52.51
CA THR A 715 0.91 5.17 53.95
C THR A 715 1.17 6.47 54.73
N PRO A 716 0.40 6.88 55.75
CA PRO A 716 -0.68 6.19 56.50
C PRO A 716 -1.99 5.86 55.74
N THR A 717 -3.14 6.49 55.95
CA THR A 717 -4.26 6.36 54.99
C THR A 717 -4.84 7.75 54.88
N THR A 718 -5.09 8.18 53.66
CA THR A 718 -5.56 9.54 53.36
C THR A 718 -7.08 9.57 53.11
N LEU A 719 -7.74 8.42 53.23
CA LEU A 719 -9.19 8.29 53.07
C LEU A 719 -9.94 9.13 54.10
N SER A 720 -10.93 9.89 53.62
CA SER A 720 -11.84 10.65 54.48
C SER A 720 -12.71 9.73 55.35
N GLU A 721 -13.27 10.24 56.44
CA GLU A 721 -14.22 9.47 57.27
C GLU A 721 -15.47 9.04 56.49
N ARG A 722 -15.89 9.86 55.53
CA ARG A 722 -16.97 9.53 54.60
C ARG A 722 -16.60 8.34 53.71
N SER A 723 -15.36 8.28 53.20
CA SER A 723 -14.86 7.13 52.45
C SER A 723 -14.84 5.87 53.28
N VAL A 724 -14.32 5.93 54.50
CA VAL A 724 -14.28 4.78 55.41
C VAL A 724 -15.68 4.24 55.66
N THR A 725 -16.65 5.12 55.91
CA THR A 725 -18.06 4.73 56.13
C THR A 725 -18.71 4.12 54.88
N THR A 726 -18.49 4.72 53.71
CA THR A 726 -19.05 4.23 52.45
C THR A 726 -18.45 2.88 52.05
N LEU A 727 -17.14 2.72 52.19
CA LEU A 727 -16.43 1.47 51.93
C LEU A 727 -16.81 0.39 52.94
N SER A 728 -17.03 0.72 54.21
CA SER A 728 -17.46 -0.27 55.21
C SER A 728 -18.84 -0.85 54.93
N GLU A 729 -19.73 -0.09 54.28
CA GLU A 729 -21.03 -0.60 53.82
C GLU A 729 -20.92 -1.44 52.53
N PHE A 730 -20.00 -1.08 51.62
CA PHE A 730 -19.84 -1.76 50.34
C PHE A 730 -19.03 -3.06 50.41
N LEU A 731 -17.87 -3.04 51.08
CA LEU A 731 -16.89 -4.13 51.09
C LEU A 731 -17.45 -5.48 51.56
N PRO A 732 -18.28 -5.59 52.63
CA PRO A 732 -18.88 -6.85 53.02
C PRO A 732 -19.68 -7.50 51.88
N GLY A 733 -20.54 -6.73 51.21
CA GLY A 733 -21.34 -7.21 50.08
C GLY A 733 -20.48 -7.60 48.88
N TYR A 734 -19.44 -6.81 48.58
CA TYR A 734 -18.48 -7.12 47.52
C TYR A 734 -17.74 -8.44 47.78
N MET A 735 -17.23 -8.66 48.99
CA MET A 735 -16.52 -9.88 49.36
C MET A 735 -17.43 -11.11 49.36
N ILE A 736 -18.69 -10.96 49.79
CA ILE A 736 -19.70 -12.02 49.70
C ILE A 736 -19.99 -12.38 48.23
N ASN A 737 -20.07 -11.40 47.33
CA ASN A 737 -20.27 -11.66 45.90
C ASN A 737 -19.11 -12.47 45.29
N ILE A 738 -17.85 -12.22 45.70
CA ILE A 738 -16.70 -13.02 45.25
C ILE A 738 -16.90 -14.50 45.60
N VAL A 739 -17.30 -14.78 46.84
CA VAL A 739 -17.52 -16.16 47.32
C VAL A 739 -18.73 -16.80 46.62
N ASN A 740 -19.80 -16.05 46.40
CA ASN A 740 -21.03 -16.54 45.75
C ASN A 740 -20.88 -16.80 44.24
N CYS A 741 -20.07 -16.02 43.53
CA CYS A 741 -19.93 -16.13 42.08
C CYS A 741 -19.12 -17.36 41.62
N ILE A 742 -18.59 -18.18 42.55
CA ILE A 742 -17.65 -19.25 42.23
C ILE A 742 -18.13 -20.57 42.89
N PRO A 743 -18.47 -21.61 42.11
CA PRO A 743 -19.19 -22.79 42.60
C PRO A 743 -18.40 -23.66 43.60
N GLU A 744 -19.13 -24.25 44.55
CA GLU A 744 -18.62 -25.07 45.68
C GLU A 744 -17.82 -26.31 45.23
N ASP A 745 -18.02 -26.82 44.01
CA ASP A 745 -17.35 -28.02 43.47
C ASP A 745 -15.83 -27.86 43.19
N LYS A 746 -15.25 -26.68 43.44
CA LYS A 746 -13.84 -26.34 43.10
C LYS A 746 -13.04 -25.67 44.21
N GLU A 747 -13.45 -25.76 45.49
CA GLU A 747 -12.79 -25.12 46.64
C GLU A 747 -11.26 -25.37 46.74
N ASN A 748 -10.75 -26.47 46.15
CA ASN A 748 -9.33 -26.86 46.19
C ASN A 748 -8.55 -26.67 44.87
N SER A 749 -9.14 -26.06 43.84
CA SER A 749 -8.41 -25.81 42.59
C SER A 749 -7.43 -24.63 42.76
N TYR A 750 -6.17 -24.81 42.37
CA TYR A 750 -5.18 -23.71 42.36
C TYR A 750 -5.69 -22.46 41.62
N LEU A 751 -6.42 -22.67 40.51
CA LEU A 751 -7.01 -21.60 39.70
C LEU A 751 -8.18 -20.87 40.40
N TYR A 752 -8.91 -21.55 41.29
CA TYR A 752 -9.95 -20.97 42.14
C TYR A 752 -9.35 -19.95 43.12
N ILE A 753 -8.30 -20.36 43.84
CA ILE A 753 -7.62 -19.51 44.82
C ILE A 753 -7.01 -18.29 44.11
N GLN A 754 -6.38 -18.48 42.96
CA GLN A 754 -5.78 -17.39 42.20
C GLN A 754 -6.81 -16.35 41.73
N THR A 755 -8.00 -16.78 41.33
CA THR A 755 -9.09 -15.89 40.89
C THR A 755 -9.70 -15.13 42.07
N CYS A 756 -9.99 -15.81 43.18
CA CYS A 756 -10.45 -15.16 44.41
C CYS A 756 -9.46 -14.11 44.92
N LEU A 757 -8.16 -14.44 44.91
CA LEU A 757 -7.10 -13.53 45.34
C LEU A 757 -7.05 -12.27 44.47
N TYR A 758 -7.25 -12.37 43.15
CA TYR A 758 -7.32 -11.18 42.29
C TYR A 758 -8.36 -10.16 42.77
N TYR A 759 -9.54 -10.61 43.17
CA TYR A 759 -10.62 -9.72 43.64
C TYR A 759 -10.46 -9.30 45.11
N LEU A 760 -9.82 -10.11 45.95
CA LEU A 760 -9.64 -9.85 47.39
C LEU A 760 -8.43 -8.96 47.71
N VAL A 761 -7.37 -8.98 46.89
CA VAL A 761 -6.14 -8.20 47.11
C VAL A 761 -6.39 -6.71 47.37
N PRO A 762 -7.28 -5.99 46.64
CA PRO A 762 -7.59 -4.59 46.94
C PRO A 762 -8.18 -4.40 48.35
N CYS A 763 -9.08 -5.29 48.77
CA CYS A 763 -9.67 -5.25 50.12
C CYS A 763 -8.59 -5.44 51.19
N TYR A 764 -7.69 -6.42 50.99
CA TYR A 764 -6.61 -6.72 51.92
C TYR A 764 -5.62 -5.57 52.05
N PHE A 765 -5.33 -4.89 50.94
CA PHE A 765 -4.53 -3.68 50.95
C PHE A 765 -5.18 -2.59 51.80
N LEU A 766 -6.47 -2.32 51.61
CA LEU A 766 -7.21 -1.30 52.38
C LEU A 766 -7.26 -1.63 53.87
N PHE A 767 -7.48 -2.89 54.25
CA PHE A 767 -7.46 -3.32 55.65
C PHE A 767 -6.10 -3.11 56.31
N ASN A 768 -5.02 -3.32 55.57
CA ASN A 768 -3.66 -3.07 56.05
C ASN A 768 -3.36 -1.58 56.26
N ARG A 769 -4.02 -0.69 55.51
CA ARG A 769 -3.82 0.76 55.63
C ARG A 769 -4.74 1.40 56.68
N SER A 770 -5.91 0.84 56.93
CA SER A 770 -6.91 1.40 57.85
C SER A 770 -7.47 0.37 58.83
N SER A 771 -7.01 0.44 60.08
CA SER A 771 -7.55 -0.35 61.19
C SER A 771 -9.03 -0.02 61.45
N LYS A 772 -9.40 1.28 61.40
CA LYS A 772 -10.79 1.75 61.54
C LYS A 772 -11.72 1.16 60.48
N LEU A 773 -11.27 1.07 59.22
CA LEU A 773 -12.06 0.43 58.15
C LEU A 773 -12.26 -1.06 58.42
N THR A 774 -11.19 -1.76 58.83
CA THR A 774 -11.24 -3.19 59.14
C THR A 774 -12.25 -3.49 60.25
N GLU A 775 -12.19 -2.71 61.33
CA GLU A 775 -13.12 -2.80 62.46
C GLU A 775 -14.57 -2.61 62.01
N GLN A 776 -14.85 -1.53 61.26
CA GLN A 776 -16.20 -1.23 60.78
C GLN A 776 -16.75 -2.31 59.83
N VAL A 777 -15.91 -2.88 58.97
CA VAL A 777 -16.28 -4.00 58.09
C VAL A 777 -16.64 -5.25 58.90
N LEU A 778 -15.86 -5.60 59.93
CA LEU A 778 -16.16 -6.73 60.82
C LEU A 778 -17.46 -6.49 61.61
N ILE A 779 -17.67 -5.28 62.13
CA ILE A 779 -18.93 -4.88 62.79
C ILE A 779 -20.11 -5.02 61.84
N ARG A 780 -19.96 -4.59 60.58
CA ARG A 780 -21.02 -4.69 59.58
C ARG A 780 -21.33 -6.14 59.22
N MET A 781 -20.31 -6.98 59.01
CA MET A 781 -20.47 -8.43 58.81
C MET A 781 -21.20 -9.09 60.00
N ARG A 782 -20.86 -8.71 61.23
CA ARG A 782 -21.58 -9.16 62.44
C ARG A 782 -23.04 -8.73 62.43
N SER A 783 -23.34 -7.48 62.05
CA SER A 783 -24.73 -6.99 61.91
C SER A 783 -25.49 -7.80 60.87
N MET A 784 -24.89 -8.06 59.70
CA MET A 784 -25.49 -8.87 58.64
C MET A 784 -25.80 -10.28 59.12
N ILE A 785 -24.92 -10.92 59.89
CA ILE A 785 -25.21 -12.24 60.50
C ILE A 785 -26.40 -12.15 61.46
N SER A 786 -26.45 -11.15 62.33
CA SER A 786 -27.57 -10.95 63.26
C SER A 786 -28.89 -10.67 62.55
N GLU A 787 -28.89 -9.87 61.49
CA GLU A 787 -30.06 -9.56 60.64
C GLU A 787 -30.57 -10.83 59.95
N ASN A 788 -29.69 -11.62 59.34
CA ASN A 788 -30.05 -12.88 58.68
C ASN A 788 -30.48 -13.95 59.68
N THR A 789 -29.92 -13.95 60.90
CA THR A 789 -30.33 -14.84 62.00
C THR A 789 -31.77 -14.54 62.44
N LYS A 790 -32.10 -13.26 62.66
CA LYS A 790 -33.46 -12.83 62.98
C LYS A 790 -34.43 -13.12 61.82
N ALA A 791 -34.00 -12.92 60.58
CA ALA A 791 -34.79 -13.30 59.41
C ALA A 791 -35.12 -14.80 59.43
N LEU A 792 -34.16 -15.66 59.75
CA LEU A 792 -34.33 -17.11 59.83
C LEU A 792 -35.30 -17.56 60.93
N GLU A 793 -35.38 -16.81 62.03
CA GLU A 793 -36.31 -17.04 63.14
C GLU A 793 -37.74 -16.55 62.81
N SER A 794 -37.89 -15.57 61.92
CA SER A 794 -39.18 -14.97 61.57
C SER A 794 -39.91 -15.59 60.37
N VAL A 795 -39.24 -16.47 59.61
CA VAL A 795 -39.69 -16.90 58.27
C VAL A 795 -40.35 -18.29 58.27
N GLN A 796 -41.54 -18.40 57.66
CA GLN A 796 -42.23 -19.66 57.31
C GLN A 796 -41.91 -20.18 55.89
N ASP A 797 -41.20 -19.38 55.08
CA ASP A 797 -40.89 -19.63 53.66
C ASP A 797 -39.48 -20.26 53.45
N ARG A 798 -39.41 -21.40 52.76
CA ARG A 798 -38.19 -22.22 52.64
C ARG A 798 -37.08 -21.55 51.80
N GLU A 799 -37.44 -20.78 50.78
CA GLU A 799 -36.48 -20.22 49.83
C GLU A 799 -35.73 -19.03 50.42
N ARG A 800 -36.46 -18.15 51.12
CA ARG A 800 -35.89 -17.01 51.86
C ARG A 800 -35.00 -17.45 53.03
N GLY A 801 -35.35 -18.57 53.68
CA GLY A 801 -34.52 -19.21 54.70
C GLY A 801 -33.20 -19.77 54.14
N ARG A 802 -33.24 -20.40 52.96
CA ARG A 802 -32.04 -20.92 52.28
C ARG A 802 -31.08 -19.81 51.85
N ASN A 803 -31.60 -18.69 51.35
CA ASN A 803 -30.79 -17.51 50.98
C ASN A 803 -30.10 -16.88 52.20
N SER A 804 -30.81 -16.77 53.32
CA SER A 804 -30.26 -16.22 54.58
C SER A 804 -29.15 -17.12 55.14
N LEU A 805 -29.31 -18.45 55.03
CA LEU A 805 -28.31 -19.43 55.42
C LEU A 805 -27.05 -19.37 54.56
N ASN A 806 -27.22 -19.32 53.23
CA ASN A 806 -26.12 -19.18 52.28
C ASN A 806 -25.34 -17.87 52.52
N MET A 807 -26.02 -16.77 52.83
CA MET A 807 -25.37 -15.50 53.17
C MET A 807 -24.49 -15.62 54.42
N ILE A 808 -24.99 -16.26 55.49
CA ILE A 808 -24.20 -16.51 56.71
C ILE A 808 -22.98 -17.39 56.39
N GLN A 809 -23.15 -18.44 55.57
CA GLN A 809 -22.04 -19.29 55.13
C GLN A 809 -20.98 -18.50 54.35
N CYS A 810 -21.40 -17.64 53.42
CA CYS A 810 -20.49 -16.80 52.64
C CYS A 810 -19.69 -15.85 53.52
N ILE A 811 -20.32 -15.22 54.52
CA ILE A 811 -19.62 -14.35 55.47
C ILE A 811 -18.55 -15.14 56.24
N ILE A 812 -18.88 -16.35 56.71
CA ILE A 812 -17.90 -17.22 57.39
C ILE A 812 -16.76 -17.59 56.45
N SER A 813 -17.06 -17.97 55.20
CA SER A 813 -16.03 -18.27 54.19
C SER A 813 -15.13 -17.07 53.89
N VAL A 814 -15.68 -15.85 53.82
CA VAL A 814 -14.89 -14.62 53.68
C VAL A 814 -13.91 -14.46 54.85
N ILE A 815 -14.37 -14.63 56.10
CA ILE A 815 -13.51 -14.51 57.29
C ILE A 815 -12.41 -15.59 57.28
N LEU A 816 -12.73 -16.81 56.85
CA LEU A 816 -11.75 -17.89 56.70
C LEU A 816 -10.71 -17.58 55.61
N LEU A 817 -11.12 -16.99 54.48
CA LEU A 817 -10.20 -16.54 53.43
C LEU A 817 -9.27 -15.43 53.95
N MET A 818 -9.81 -14.47 54.69
CA MET A 818 -9.01 -13.43 55.34
C MET A 818 -8.02 -14.00 56.37
N HIS A 819 -8.44 -15.03 57.12
CA HIS A 819 -7.56 -15.74 58.05
C HIS A 819 -6.43 -16.49 57.32
N ASN A 820 -6.68 -17.05 56.14
CA ASN A 820 -5.68 -17.80 55.40
C ASN A 820 -4.53 -16.92 54.86
N ASP A 821 -4.75 -15.63 54.62
CA ASP A 821 -3.69 -14.68 54.23
C ASP A 821 -2.84 -14.24 55.43
N VAL A 822 -1.51 -14.34 55.31
CA VAL A 822 -0.57 -14.07 56.41
C VAL A 822 -0.60 -12.60 56.87
N LYS A 823 -0.77 -11.64 55.95
CA LYS A 823 -0.77 -10.21 56.30
C LYS A 823 -2.09 -9.83 56.94
N VAL A 824 -3.19 -10.29 56.36
CA VAL A 824 -4.54 -10.00 56.86
C VAL A 824 -4.80 -10.69 58.19
N ARG A 825 -4.30 -11.92 58.39
CA ARG A 825 -4.38 -12.61 59.68
C ARG A 825 -3.82 -11.78 60.84
N LYS A 826 -2.69 -11.10 60.63
CA LYS A 826 -2.07 -10.22 61.64
C LYS A 826 -2.91 -8.98 61.96
N ILE A 827 -3.65 -8.47 60.98
CA ILE A 827 -4.56 -7.33 61.18
C ILE A 827 -5.79 -7.81 61.94
N ILE A 828 -6.35 -8.94 61.54
CA ILE A 828 -7.57 -9.48 62.12
C ILE A 828 -7.34 -10.02 63.53
N SER A 829 -6.12 -10.44 63.89
CA SER A 829 -5.79 -10.82 65.26
C SER A 829 -5.96 -9.68 66.27
N SER A 830 -5.78 -8.41 65.87
CA SER A 830 -6.07 -7.28 66.75
C SER A 830 -7.57 -7.04 66.98
N PHE A 831 -8.44 -7.67 66.17
CA PHE A 831 -9.90 -7.61 66.25
C PHE A 831 -10.51 -8.99 66.59
N LYS A 832 -9.76 -9.79 67.35
CA LYS A 832 -10.24 -11.07 67.86
C LYS A 832 -11.59 -10.98 68.63
N PRO A 833 -11.83 -9.96 69.48
CA PRO A 833 -13.11 -9.83 70.19
C PRO A 833 -14.31 -9.78 69.24
N GLU A 834 -14.19 -9.07 68.11
CA GLU A 834 -15.24 -8.95 67.11
C GLU A 834 -15.51 -10.28 66.41
N ILE A 835 -14.48 -11.08 66.13
CA ILE A 835 -14.63 -12.43 65.56
C ILE A 835 -15.24 -13.39 66.56
N ASP A 836 -14.87 -13.31 67.84
CA ASP A 836 -15.44 -14.15 68.89
C ASP A 836 -16.94 -13.84 69.06
N LEU A 837 -17.34 -12.57 68.92
CA LEU A 837 -18.75 -12.17 68.87
C LEU A 837 -19.48 -12.70 67.63
N ILE A 838 -18.82 -12.70 66.46
CA ILE A 838 -19.37 -13.32 65.25
C ILE A 838 -19.56 -14.83 65.45
N LEU A 839 -18.56 -15.51 66.03
CA LEU A 839 -18.61 -16.94 66.34
C LEU A 839 -19.72 -17.24 67.35
N GLN A 840 -19.90 -16.39 68.36
CA GLN A 840 -20.98 -16.51 69.34
C GLN A 840 -22.35 -16.43 68.67
N ASN A 841 -22.56 -15.47 67.74
CA ASN A 841 -23.81 -15.35 66.98
C ASN A 841 -24.11 -16.60 66.13
N VAL A 842 -23.08 -17.18 65.51
CA VAL A 842 -23.22 -18.43 64.73
C VAL A 842 -23.52 -19.63 65.63
N ILE A 843 -22.91 -19.71 66.82
CA ILE A 843 -23.17 -20.78 67.80
C ILE A 843 -24.59 -20.65 68.39
N THR A 844 -25.06 -19.42 68.68
CA THR A 844 -26.43 -19.20 69.17
C THR A 844 -27.47 -19.69 68.16
N LEU A 845 -27.22 -19.50 66.86
CA LEU A 845 -28.05 -20.04 65.77
C LEU A 845 -28.09 -21.58 65.76
N GLN A 846 -26.97 -22.26 66.09
CA GLN A 846 -26.92 -23.72 66.19
C GLN A 846 -27.70 -24.26 67.40
N SER A 847 -27.76 -23.47 68.48
CA SER A 847 -28.42 -23.84 69.74
C SER A 847 -29.92 -23.53 69.79
N SER A 848 -30.41 -22.61 68.93
CA SER A 848 -31.82 -22.26 68.90
C SER A 848 -32.65 -23.42 68.32
N ARG A 849 -33.77 -23.77 68.99
CA ARG A 849 -34.72 -24.83 68.57
C ARG A 849 -35.57 -24.38 67.36
N SER A 850 -34.99 -23.68 66.39
CA SER A 850 -35.73 -23.24 65.20
C SER A 850 -36.10 -24.44 64.32
N THR A 851 -37.39 -24.55 64.04
CA THR A 851 -38.05 -25.59 63.24
C THR A 851 -37.96 -25.34 61.72
N SER A 852 -37.34 -24.23 61.29
CA SER A 852 -37.29 -23.76 59.90
C SER A 852 -36.08 -24.25 59.07
N LEU A 853 -35.07 -24.85 59.71
CA LEU A 853 -33.81 -25.26 59.05
C LEU A 853 -33.83 -26.73 58.58
N THR A 854 -33.43 -26.99 57.32
CA THR A 854 -33.22 -28.35 56.79
C THR A 854 -32.08 -29.06 57.52
N VAL A 855 -32.11 -30.41 57.55
CA VAL A 855 -31.06 -31.24 58.18
C VAL A 855 -29.67 -30.92 57.59
N GLU A 856 -29.62 -30.76 56.27
CA GLU A 856 -28.43 -30.34 55.52
C GLU A 856 -27.94 -28.95 55.95
N GLY A 857 -28.83 -27.97 56.08
CA GLY A 857 -28.48 -26.62 56.52
C GLY A 857 -27.94 -26.56 57.96
N LYS A 858 -28.50 -27.36 58.87
CA LYS A 858 -27.97 -27.51 60.25
C LYS A 858 -26.57 -28.14 60.25
N HIS A 859 -26.34 -29.12 59.38
CA HIS A 859 -25.04 -29.76 59.24
C HIS A 859 -23.98 -28.79 58.69
N MET A 860 -24.32 -28.03 57.64
CA MET A 860 -23.43 -27.05 57.03
C MET A 860 -23.04 -25.93 58.00
N MET A 861 -23.98 -25.40 58.80
CA MET A 861 -23.65 -24.39 59.82
C MET A 861 -22.81 -24.95 60.96
N LYS A 862 -22.97 -26.23 61.30
CA LYS A 862 -22.11 -26.89 62.29
C LYS A 862 -20.66 -26.97 61.80
N ILE A 863 -20.46 -27.32 60.52
CA ILE A 863 -19.13 -27.36 59.90
C ILE A 863 -18.52 -25.96 59.83
N ALA A 864 -19.27 -24.97 59.33
CA ALA A 864 -18.81 -23.58 59.21
C ALA A 864 -18.44 -22.97 60.58
N GLY A 865 -19.28 -23.19 61.60
CA GLY A 865 -19.01 -22.74 62.96
C GLY A 865 -17.78 -23.41 63.60
N GLU A 866 -17.53 -24.70 63.33
CA GLU A 866 -16.32 -25.38 63.82
C GLU A 866 -15.06 -24.88 63.12
N ARG A 867 -15.11 -24.66 61.80
CA ARG A 867 -13.99 -24.05 61.04
C ARG A 867 -13.65 -22.65 61.57
N LEU A 868 -14.67 -21.82 61.82
CA LEU A 868 -14.48 -20.49 62.39
C LEU A 868 -13.93 -20.55 63.83
N ARG A 869 -14.36 -21.53 64.63
CA ARG A 869 -13.83 -21.77 65.99
C ARG A 869 -12.35 -22.14 65.97
N ILE A 870 -11.92 -22.97 65.02
CA ILE A 870 -10.51 -23.32 64.81
C ILE A 870 -9.71 -22.07 64.39
N ALA A 871 -10.24 -21.29 63.45
CA ALA A 871 -9.60 -20.06 62.99
C ALA A 871 -9.45 -19.03 64.13
N SER A 872 -10.50 -18.75 64.91
CA SER A 872 -10.45 -17.86 66.08
C SER A 872 -9.41 -18.30 67.12
N LYS A 873 -9.36 -19.60 67.43
CA LYS A 873 -8.36 -20.15 68.38
C LYS A 873 -6.92 -19.97 67.90
N SER A 874 -6.68 -19.96 66.60
CA SER A 874 -5.35 -19.76 66.01
C SER A 874 -4.92 -18.30 65.87
N LEU A 875 -5.81 -17.33 66.11
CA LEU A 875 -5.50 -15.89 66.15
C LEU A 875 -4.90 -15.46 67.49
N LEU A 876 -4.06 -16.30 68.11
CA LEU A 876 -3.39 -15.96 69.37
C LEU A 876 -2.35 -14.86 69.13
N ALA A 877 -2.34 -13.89 70.05
CA ALA A 877 -1.55 -12.66 70.01
C ALA A 877 -0.04 -12.92 69.92
#